data_AF-A0A6P7XEL7-F1
#
_entry.id   AF-A0A6P7XEL7-F1
#
_cell.length_a   1.000
_cell.length_b   1.000
_cell.length_c   1.000
_cell.angle_alpha   90.00
_cell.angle_beta   90.00
_cell.angle_gamma   90.00
#
_symmetry.space_group_name_H-M   'P 1'
#
loop_
_entity.id
_entity.type
_entity.pdbx_description
1 polymer ?
#
loop_
_entity_poly.entity_id
_entity_poly.type
_entity_poly.pdbx_seq_one_letter_code
_entity_poly.pdbx_strand_id
1 'polypeptide(L)'
;MKHQLAISPLTNVTNFMSNFHFFQRYIKGAGIFGVSGTLGDEAEIEFLRKHFKASCFPIPTHRHTKRVELPALQVEGGRDAWIRAICNQVRERKSEKNWVKGQAVLVVCEDVRTADELQKKLLEYQAVPSSDKITMYTRSDEHNVEEKTFIPGDVVIATNLGGRGTDFKINKDVNESGGLCVILTHFPKNMRIEKQIFGRTSRKGNPGMVQMVLNYENLAPSYQDQPIEIMRQLRANYEKTRIADMEDDELLEVSMRQELFNFFCHLLNEFDANYAELEKLDIFTCSDRASRCSVFECFQSKMDFKPALNALKETWALWLTLHEKDIDNHMNLDQLKNNLSQVIQTRIQDVLEGKSNNFYDFIKLAMDRMYLHTTEKKKEFGALTYWEKAETVDPMYRAVSLYNRAYITVNLGKDGYIQKAIDLLNDTKKAIDSYISEQANMTVAGQLSCIAQFEPHCKEETNFTKQMQCRMNLFKSWIDYIDKSTEKLSELQKQKENAITKDVAVFSLSDDHNHITVEELNSLYDMGLSFVFEVEKKPRFCIDALICFILGALQILAGILVCAVSFGTATQFGMGLISEGVSDMIEGVRGMIEGAFSWAEWAVSKAINIGMSLVTAGFSVIKKAVTGTYRAIKGLVTGTKTFASVADDIIKSGKAVFTSVKSTVTSAVSSVSKESLQQSIKTLATSSTARNSFIQAAKFAGKEIVKQGVLTGLEEGLKAAFKAIFESSLRQTVSSAIIENTTVKKYLTKFIIVHSVPVSVLKSEEMSKFQIKDENKTPMKSLVVRMCQSAVEDVRNDFATVNTVMSHLQTVQPIVFTVMKEAKVPGSTLERLKFAAEFAKYTAEFVEMLNAIPTKDIIDRRVVPFIGSEIDASLSVAEYKEDARADIPDVQNVQKDLLNTVCEELSKEFIELFTRLLTGTVIKLEKRYL
;
A
#
# COMPACT_ATOMS: atom_id res chain seq x y z
N MET A 1 7.60 34.14 7.18
CA MET A 1 8.32 35.13 6.35
C MET A 1 9.33 35.97 7.13
N LYS A 2 8.92 36.94 7.98
CA LYS A 2 9.85 37.80 8.75
C LYS A 2 10.97 37.05 9.50
N HIS A 3 10.65 35.89 10.09
CA HIS A 3 11.59 35.09 10.88
C HIS A 3 12.25 33.95 10.09
N GLN A 4 12.09 33.90 8.76
CA GLN A 4 12.66 32.84 7.89
C GLN A 4 12.33 31.39 8.30
N LEU A 5 11.24 31.22 9.05
CA LEU A 5 10.69 29.90 9.38
C LEU A 5 9.81 29.38 8.24
N ALA A 6 9.82 28.05 8.06
CA ALA A 6 8.90 27.37 7.18
C ALA A 6 7.45 27.72 7.55
N ILE A 7 6.59 27.79 6.54
CA ILE A 7 5.18 28.12 6.71
C ILE A 7 4.39 26.84 6.56
N SER A 8 3.66 26.47 7.60
CA SER A 8 2.67 25.40 7.58
C SER A 8 1.27 26.00 7.44
N PRO A 9 0.31 25.25 6.85
CA PRO A 9 -1.10 25.59 6.95
C PRO A 9 -1.55 25.70 8.42
N LEU A 10 -2.57 26.51 8.67
CA LEU A 10 -3.19 26.61 9.98
C LEU A 10 -3.91 25.29 10.31
N THR A 11 -3.62 24.69 11.47
CA THR A 11 -4.38 23.54 11.96
C THR A 11 -5.55 24.02 12.80
N ASN A 12 -6.78 23.77 12.34
CA ASN A 12 -7.99 24.24 12.99
C ASN A 12 -8.61 23.16 13.90
N VAL A 13 -9.09 23.55 15.07
CA VAL A 13 -9.75 22.65 16.02
C VAL A 13 -11.20 22.41 15.58
N THR A 14 -11.45 21.26 14.96
CA THR A 14 -12.80 20.87 14.49
C THR A 14 -13.60 20.10 15.54
N ASN A 15 -12.93 19.51 16.52
CA ASN A 15 -13.53 18.70 17.58
C ASN A 15 -12.94 19.10 18.93
N PHE A 16 -13.79 19.24 19.95
CA PHE A 16 -13.37 19.59 21.30
C PHE A 16 -13.86 18.55 22.31
N MET A 17 -12.94 18.08 23.15
CA MET A 17 -13.23 17.23 24.31
C MET A 17 -12.17 17.47 25.37
N SER A 18 -12.57 18.00 26.52
CA SER A 18 -11.70 18.06 27.69
C SER A 18 -11.74 16.75 28.47
N ASN A 19 -10.66 16.41 29.16
CA ASN A 19 -10.66 15.28 30.09
C ASN A 19 -11.76 15.42 31.15
N PHE A 20 -11.99 16.66 31.62
CA PHE A 20 -13.04 16.99 32.57
C PHE A 20 -14.42 16.54 32.06
N HIS A 21 -14.84 17.01 30.88
CA HIS A 21 -16.13 16.63 30.31
C HIS A 21 -16.18 15.16 29.86
N PHE A 22 -15.06 14.61 29.37
CA PHE A 22 -14.97 13.20 29.02
C PHE A 22 -15.35 12.30 30.20
N PHE A 23 -14.74 12.53 31.38
CA PHE A 23 -15.08 11.76 32.58
C PHE A 23 -16.49 12.06 33.07
N GLN A 24 -16.97 13.30 32.98
CA GLN A 24 -18.35 13.65 33.38
C GLN A 24 -19.43 12.85 32.62
N ARG A 25 -19.17 12.43 31.38
CA ARG A 25 -20.11 11.56 30.63
C ARG A 25 -20.40 10.23 31.34
N TYR A 26 -19.47 9.72 32.14
CA TYR A 26 -19.63 8.48 32.89
C TYR A 26 -20.41 8.64 34.20
N ILE A 27 -20.65 9.87 34.66
CA ILE A 27 -21.44 10.15 35.88
C ILE A 27 -22.87 9.65 35.73
N LYS A 28 -23.46 9.75 34.53
CA LYS A 28 -24.83 9.30 34.25
C LYS A 28 -24.97 7.76 34.19
N GLY A 29 -23.87 7.02 34.07
CA GLY A 29 -23.84 5.57 33.96
C GLY A 29 -23.61 4.88 35.31
N ALA A 30 -22.71 3.89 35.33
CA ALA A 30 -22.32 3.20 36.57
C ALA A 30 -21.51 4.07 37.55
N GLY A 31 -21.17 5.31 37.16
CA GLY A 31 -20.33 6.23 37.93
C GLY A 31 -18.84 6.10 37.60
N ILE A 32 -18.03 6.93 38.24
CA ILE A 32 -16.57 6.95 38.08
C ILE A 32 -15.94 6.25 39.29
N PHE A 33 -15.14 5.22 39.03
CA PHE A 33 -14.35 4.53 40.04
C PHE A 33 -12.87 4.74 39.75
N GLY A 34 -12.10 5.07 40.79
CA GLY A 34 -10.67 5.30 40.67
C GLY A 34 -9.95 4.82 41.91
N VAL A 35 -8.72 4.33 41.71
CA VAL A 35 -7.82 3.95 42.80
C VAL A 35 -6.55 4.78 42.68
N SER A 36 -6.10 5.31 43.82
CA SER A 36 -4.84 6.03 43.90
C SER A 36 -4.27 5.88 45.31
N GLY A 37 -2.94 5.77 45.41
CA GLY A 37 -2.27 5.84 46.71
C GLY A 37 -2.35 7.24 47.35
N THR A 38 -2.71 8.25 46.58
CA THR A 38 -2.79 9.65 47.01
C THR A 38 -3.90 10.37 46.23
N LEU A 39 -4.92 10.87 46.92
CA LEU A 39 -6.00 11.67 46.31
C LEU A 39 -5.84 13.18 46.51
N GLY A 40 -4.75 13.60 47.17
CA GLY A 40 -4.49 15.00 47.44
C GLY A 40 -4.88 15.43 48.85
N ASP A 41 -5.00 16.74 49.03
CA ASP A 41 -5.56 17.36 50.23
C ASP A 41 -7.09 17.46 50.16
N GLU A 42 -7.68 18.17 51.13
CA GLU A 42 -9.12 18.36 51.20
C GLU A 42 -9.67 19.14 50.00
N ALA A 43 -8.91 20.11 49.45
CA ALA A 43 -9.33 20.88 48.29
C ALA A 43 -9.37 20.01 47.03
N GLU A 44 -8.36 19.18 46.79
CA GLU A 44 -8.35 18.22 45.67
C GLU A 44 -9.48 17.17 45.81
N ILE A 45 -9.73 16.68 47.03
CA ILE A 45 -10.82 15.72 47.29
C ILE A 45 -12.20 16.38 47.10
N GLU A 46 -12.38 17.61 47.56
CA GLU A 46 -13.62 18.37 47.37
C GLU A 46 -13.86 18.65 45.89
N PHE A 47 -12.82 19.01 45.13
CA PHE A 47 -12.91 19.16 43.68
C PHE A 47 -13.45 17.88 43.02
N LEU A 48 -12.90 16.71 43.36
CA LEU A 48 -13.37 15.42 42.84
C LEU A 48 -14.82 15.12 43.23
N ARG A 49 -15.20 15.41 44.48
CA ARG A 49 -16.56 15.23 44.99
C ARG A 49 -17.56 16.16 44.27
N LYS A 50 -17.21 17.44 44.14
CA LYS A 50 -18.04 18.49 43.53
C LYS A 50 -18.32 18.19 42.06
N HIS A 51 -17.28 17.91 41.27
CA HIS A 51 -17.38 17.84 39.80
C HIS A 51 -17.59 16.43 39.25
N PHE A 52 -17.00 15.40 39.88
CA PHE A 52 -17.08 14.02 39.40
C PHE A 52 -18.02 13.13 40.23
N LYS A 53 -18.65 13.68 41.28
CA LYS A 53 -19.51 12.95 42.22
C LYS A 53 -18.81 11.72 42.82
N ALA A 54 -17.48 11.79 42.92
CA ALA A 54 -16.65 10.69 43.38
C ALA A 54 -16.44 10.80 44.91
N SER A 55 -17.01 9.85 45.65
CA SER A 55 -16.74 9.73 47.09
C SER A 55 -15.37 9.09 47.31
N CYS A 56 -14.59 9.66 48.22
CA CYS A 56 -13.24 9.19 48.53
C CYS A 56 -13.23 8.40 49.84
N PHE A 57 -12.81 7.13 49.78
CA PHE A 57 -12.72 6.24 50.94
C PHE A 57 -11.26 5.85 51.19
N PRO A 58 -10.66 6.25 52.32
CA PRO A 58 -9.31 5.82 52.67
C PRO A 58 -9.33 4.34 53.08
N ILE A 59 -8.66 3.49 52.29
CA ILE A 59 -8.50 2.07 52.62
C ILE A 59 -7.30 1.90 53.56
N PRO A 60 -7.45 1.25 54.72
CA PRO A 60 -6.34 0.98 55.63
C PRO A 60 -5.23 0.14 54.96
N THR A 61 -3.98 0.41 55.30
CA THR A 61 -2.86 -0.38 54.80
C THR A 61 -2.85 -1.77 55.43
N HIS A 62 -2.49 -2.80 54.64
CA HIS A 62 -2.39 -4.19 55.13
C HIS A 62 -1.44 -4.34 56.34
N ARG A 63 -0.40 -3.50 56.42
CA ARG A 63 0.53 -3.41 57.54
C ARG A 63 0.82 -1.95 57.85
N HIS A 64 1.12 -1.64 59.12
CA HIS A 64 1.52 -0.31 59.53
C HIS A 64 2.83 0.11 58.86
N THR A 65 2.89 1.35 58.38
CA THR A 65 4.11 1.92 57.79
C THR A 65 5.15 2.16 58.88
N LYS A 66 6.40 1.78 58.60
CA LYS A 66 7.57 2.02 59.48
C LYS A 66 8.51 3.03 58.83
N ARG A 67 7.94 4.12 58.32
CA ARG A 67 8.69 5.20 57.66
C ARG A 67 9.16 6.22 58.68
N VAL A 68 10.43 6.58 58.61
CA VAL A 68 11.02 7.68 59.40
C VAL A 68 11.31 8.85 58.45
N GLU A 69 10.77 10.02 58.77
CA GLU A 69 11.11 11.26 58.08
C GLU A 69 12.25 11.95 58.81
N LEU A 70 13.35 12.17 58.09
CA LEU A 70 14.53 12.86 58.59
C LEU A 70 14.37 14.37 58.41
N PRO A 71 14.99 15.20 59.28
CA PRO A 71 14.95 16.64 59.13
C PRO A 71 15.37 17.08 57.72
N ALA A 72 14.57 17.97 57.12
CA ALA A 72 14.87 18.57 55.83
C ALA A 72 16.14 19.42 55.93
N LEU A 73 17.02 19.31 54.95
CA LEU A 73 18.21 20.14 54.82
C LEU A 73 17.93 21.26 53.83
N GLN A 74 17.97 22.50 54.29
CA GLN A 74 17.99 23.68 53.41
C GLN A 74 19.45 24.10 53.23
N VAL A 75 19.94 24.10 52.00
CA VAL A 75 21.35 24.28 51.69
C VAL A 75 21.56 25.63 51.01
N GLU A 76 22.38 26.47 51.63
CA GLU A 76 22.88 27.73 51.08
C GLU A 76 24.21 27.52 50.32
N GLY A 77 24.57 28.46 49.45
CA GLY A 77 25.82 28.39 48.66
C GLY A 77 25.63 27.82 47.26
N GLY A 78 24.43 27.97 46.70
CA GLY A 78 24.09 27.62 45.33
C GLY A 78 24.10 26.13 44.97
N ARG A 79 24.06 25.89 43.66
CA ARG A 79 23.88 24.56 43.06
C ARG A 79 24.97 23.56 43.47
N ASP A 80 26.24 24.01 43.56
CA ASP A 80 27.37 23.15 43.92
C ASP A 80 27.32 22.68 45.38
N ALA A 81 26.98 23.58 46.31
CA ALA A 81 26.84 23.24 47.73
C ALA A 81 25.67 22.27 47.95
N TRP A 82 24.55 22.51 47.27
CA TRP A 82 23.37 21.64 47.30
C TRP A 82 23.67 20.24 46.75
N ILE A 83 24.30 20.11 45.58
CA ILE A 83 24.71 18.81 45.03
C ILE A 83 25.68 18.10 45.97
N ARG A 84 26.64 18.83 46.56
CA ARG A 84 27.58 18.27 47.53
C ARG A 84 26.87 17.75 48.78
N ALA A 85 25.86 18.46 49.27
CA ALA A 85 25.03 18.02 50.39
C ALA A 85 24.25 16.74 50.07
N ILE A 86 23.67 16.63 48.86
CA ILE A 86 23.03 15.39 48.39
C ILE A 86 24.04 14.25 48.37
N CYS A 87 25.22 14.45 47.76
CA CYS A 87 26.28 13.45 47.72
C CYS A 87 26.73 13.01 49.12
N ASN A 88 26.84 13.94 50.07
CA ASN A 88 27.18 13.63 51.46
C ASN A 88 26.10 12.79 52.15
N GLN A 89 24.81 13.09 51.93
CA GLN A 89 23.71 12.27 52.46
C GLN A 89 23.69 10.88 51.82
N VAL A 90 23.88 10.78 50.50
CA VAL A 90 24.01 9.48 49.82
C VAL A 90 25.16 8.67 50.41
N ARG A 91 26.33 9.29 50.62
CA ARG A 91 27.48 8.64 51.25
C ARG A 91 27.15 8.15 52.66
N GLU A 92 26.58 9.02 53.50
CA GLU A 92 26.22 8.71 54.89
C GLU A 92 25.27 7.51 55.01
N ARG A 93 24.23 7.45 54.17
CA ARG A 93 23.22 6.38 54.21
C ARG A 93 23.76 5.05 53.70
N LYS A 94 24.69 5.10 52.75
CA LYS A 94 25.33 3.91 52.17
C LYS A 94 26.48 3.37 53.01
N SER A 95 27.14 4.21 53.80
CA SER A 95 28.28 3.81 54.61
C SER A 95 27.90 2.67 55.55
N GLU A 96 28.65 1.58 55.50
CA GLU A 96 28.56 0.52 56.48
C GLU A 96 29.04 1.03 57.83
N LYS A 97 28.29 0.72 58.89
CA LYS A 97 28.68 0.99 60.28
C LYS A 97 29.03 -0.34 60.93
N ASN A 98 29.78 -0.30 62.04
CA ASN A 98 30.26 -1.49 62.75
C ASN A 98 29.18 -2.54 63.11
N TRP A 99 27.90 -2.16 63.12
CA TRP A 99 26.76 -2.96 63.54
C TRP A 99 25.63 -3.05 62.51
N VAL A 100 25.74 -2.39 61.34
CA VAL A 100 24.69 -2.43 60.29
C VAL A 100 25.27 -2.15 58.90
N LYS A 101 24.81 -2.92 57.90
CA LYS A 101 25.15 -2.70 56.48
C LYS A 101 24.60 -1.35 55.99
N GLY A 102 25.10 -0.87 54.86
CA GLY A 102 24.56 0.32 54.20
C GLY A 102 23.11 0.17 53.73
N GLN A 103 22.43 1.29 53.50
CA GLN A 103 21.11 1.33 52.86
C GLN A 103 21.23 1.38 51.32
N ALA A 104 20.15 1.04 50.64
CA ALA A 104 19.94 1.44 49.25
C ALA A 104 19.30 2.84 49.23
N VAL A 105 19.68 3.69 48.28
CA VAL A 105 19.23 5.09 48.22
C VAL A 105 18.53 5.38 46.90
N LEU A 106 17.32 5.94 46.95
CA LEU A 106 16.60 6.49 45.82
C LEU A 106 16.65 8.01 45.88
N VAL A 107 17.35 8.65 44.95
CA VAL A 107 17.39 10.11 44.81
C VAL A 107 16.41 10.55 43.74
N VAL A 108 15.46 11.42 44.09
CA VAL A 108 14.43 11.91 43.17
C VAL A 108 14.69 13.37 42.83
N CYS A 109 15.08 13.60 41.58
CA CYS A 109 15.37 14.89 40.97
C CYS A 109 14.12 15.51 40.33
N GLU A 110 14.12 16.84 40.21
CA GLU A 110 13.03 17.58 39.56
C GLU A 110 13.00 17.33 38.04
N ASP A 111 14.18 17.33 37.41
CA ASP A 111 14.37 17.22 35.97
C ASP A 111 15.52 16.26 35.59
N VAL A 112 15.57 15.88 34.31
CA VAL A 112 16.55 14.93 33.75
C VAL A 112 17.97 15.51 33.78
N ARG A 113 18.13 16.82 33.51
CA ARG A 113 19.45 17.49 33.49
C ARG A 113 20.13 17.42 34.86
N THR A 114 19.36 17.66 35.91
CA THR A 114 19.81 17.58 37.31
C THR A 114 20.14 16.14 37.69
N ALA A 115 19.38 15.15 37.21
CA ALA A 115 19.69 13.73 37.41
C ALA A 115 21.04 13.34 36.76
N ASP A 116 21.27 13.77 35.52
CA ASP A 116 22.52 13.50 34.78
C ASP A 116 23.73 14.19 35.43
N GLU A 117 23.56 15.43 35.90
CA GLU A 117 24.59 16.15 36.63
C GLU A 117 24.93 15.46 37.96
N LEU A 118 23.91 15.06 38.71
CA LEU A 118 24.08 14.36 39.98
C LEU A 118 24.80 13.01 39.79
N GLN A 119 24.50 12.27 38.72
CA GLN A 119 25.19 11.03 38.39
C GLN A 119 26.71 11.24 38.30
N LYS A 120 27.15 12.26 37.58
CA LYS A 120 28.58 12.60 37.43
C LYS A 120 29.18 13.00 38.77
N LYS A 121 28.49 13.87 39.51
CA LYS A 121 28.97 14.42 40.79
C LYS A 121 29.05 13.37 41.91
N LEU A 122 28.20 12.34 41.89
CA LEU A 122 28.27 11.21 42.82
C LEU A 122 29.57 10.40 42.66
N LEU A 123 30.08 10.29 41.43
CA LEU A 123 31.36 9.64 41.13
C LEU A 123 32.54 10.58 41.44
N GLU A 124 32.47 11.83 40.98
CA GLU A 124 33.53 12.84 41.22
C GLU A 124 33.81 13.06 42.71
N TYR A 125 32.75 13.16 43.53
CA TYR A 125 32.89 13.33 44.97
C TYR A 125 33.08 12.02 45.73
N GLN A 126 33.24 10.88 45.04
CA GLN A 126 33.43 9.56 45.67
C GLN A 126 32.31 9.24 46.70
N ALA A 127 31.08 9.65 46.41
CA ALA A 127 29.91 9.25 47.18
C ALA A 127 29.46 7.83 46.82
N VAL A 128 29.84 7.36 45.62
CA VAL A 128 29.60 6.01 45.12
C VAL A 128 30.92 5.45 44.55
N PRO A 129 31.28 4.19 44.86
CA PRO A 129 32.59 3.64 44.47
C PRO A 129 32.74 3.36 42.96
N SER A 130 31.65 3.07 42.26
CA SER A 130 31.66 2.77 40.82
C SER A 130 30.30 3.08 40.18
N SER A 131 30.30 3.29 38.87
CA SER A 131 29.08 3.55 38.09
C SER A 131 28.06 2.41 38.16
N ASP A 132 28.50 1.16 38.32
CA ASP A 132 27.61 -0.03 38.36
C ASP A 132 26.65 -0.02 39.54
N LYS A 133 26.99 0.75 40.58
CA LYS A 133 26.17 0.98 41.77
C LYS A 133 25.14 2.09 41.57
N ILE A 134 25.16 2.80 40.44
CA ILE A 134 24.19 3.84 40.09
C ILE A 134 23.25 3.30 39.01
N THR A 135 21.94 3.42 39.25
CA THR A 135 20.91 3.09 38.26
C THR A 135 20.14 4.36 37.92
N MET A 136 20.21 4.79 36.66
CA MET A 136 19.39 5.89 36.18
C MET A 136 17.97 5.41 35.90
N TYR A 137 16.99 6.23 36.27
CA TYR A 137 15.60 5.98 35.97
C TYR A 137 14.86 7.29 35.70
N THR A 138 15.21 7.94 34.60
CA THR A 138 14.68 9.26 34.23
C THR A 138 13.41 9.17 33.40
N ARG A 139 13.23 8.06 32.65
CA ARG A 139 12.09 7.77 31.80
C ARG A 139 11.70 6.29 31.89
N SER A 140 10.40 6.02 32.01
CA SER A 140 9.87 4.68 32.31
C SER A 140 9.96 3.71 31.12
N ASP A 141 10.00 4.23 29.89
CA ASP A 141 10.14 3.50 28.62
C ASP A 141 11.59 3.14 28.25
N GLU A 142 12.57 3.78 28.89
CA GLU A 142 13.99 3.66 28.53
C GLU A 142 14.79 2.72 29.46
N HIS A 143 14.27 2.39 30.65
CA HIS A 143 15.05 1.71 31.70
C HIS A 143 14.33 0.49 32.28
N ASN A 144 15.00 -0.67 32.27
CA ASN A 144 14.48 -1.94 32.82
C ASN A 144 14.76 -2.09 34.33
N VAL A 145 14.25 -1.16 35.15
CA VAL A 145 14.46 -1.19 36.61
C VAL A 145 13.61 -2.25 37.32
N GLU A 146 12.50 -2.68 36.71
CA GLU A 146 11.50 -3.59 37.31
C GLU A 146 12.03 -5.00 37.61
N GLU A 147 13.06 -5.43 36.88
CA GLU A 147 13.70 -6.73 37.02
C GLU A 147 14.86 -6.72 38.03
N LYS A 148 15.35 -5.53 38.40
CA LYS A 148 16.50 -5.39 39.29
C LYS A 148 16.06 -5.48 40.76
N THR A 149 16.83 -6.23 41.54
CA THR A 149 16.73 -6.23 43.02
C THR A 149 17.88 -5.42 43.59
N PHE A 150 17.55 -4.38 44.34
CA PHE A 150 18.54 -3.47 44.92
C PHE A 150 19.11 -4.04 46.23
N ILE A 151 20.43 -3.96 46.36
CA ILE A 151 21.21 -4.43 47.51
C ILE A 151 21.82 -3.25 48.27
N PRO A 152 22.36 -3.46 49.50
CA PRO A 152 23.08 -2.42 50.22
C PRO A 152 24.12 -1.70 49.36
N GLY A 153 24.10 -0.36 49.44
CA GLY A 153 25.03 0.49 48.69
C GLY A 153 24.61 0.82 47.26
N ASP A 154 23.49 0.28 46.75
CA ASP A 154 22.98 0.70 45.45
C ASP A 154 22.31 2.09 45.53
N VAL A 155 22.47 2.88 44.46
CA VAL A 155 21.84 4.20 44.28
C VAL A 155 20.98 4.18 43.04
N VAL A 156 19.75 4.66 43.17
CA VAL A 156 18.85 4.91 42.05
C VAL A 156 18.66 6.40 41.93
N ILE A 157 18.87 6.97 40.75
CA ILE A 157 18.57 8.38 40.47
C ILE A 157 17.36 8.40 39.55
N ALA A 158 16.26 8.99 40.02
CA ALA A 158 15.00 9.04 39.29
C ALA A 158 14.51 10.48 39.14
N THR A 159 13.59 10.69 38.20
CA THR A 159 12.77 11.91 38.11
C THR A 159 11.34 11.60 38.54
N ASN A 160 10.48 12.63 38.66
CA ASN A 160 9.05 12.43 38.91
C ASN A 160 8.35 11.56 37.82
N LEU A 161 8.92 11.50 36.60
CA LEU A 161 8.39 10.71 35.48
C LEU A 161 8.93 9.27 35.46
N GLY A 162 10.14 9.05 35.99
CA GLY A 162 10.75 7.74 36.09
C GLY A 162 10.19 6.92 37.26
N GLY A 163 9.68 5.72 36.98
CA GLY A 163 9.25 4.77 38.01
C GLY A 163 7.85 4.92 38.52
N ARG A 164 6.98 5.62 37.80
CA ARG A 164 5.54 5.52 38.03
C ARG A 164 5.04 4.12 37.61
N GLY A 165 4.38 3.41 38.53
CA GLY A 165 3.95 2.03 38.32
C GLY A 165 4.92 0.96 38.83
N THR A 166 6.20 1.30 39.01
CA THR A 166 7.25 0.35 39.39
C THR A 166 7.37 0.16 40.91
N ASP A 167 7.51 -1.10 41.34
CA ASP A 167 7.88 -1.47 42.71
C ASP A 167 9.38 -1.75 42.79
N PHE A 168 10.10 -0.95 43.59
CA PHE A 168 11.53 -1.12 43.80
C PHE A 168 11.77 -2.35 44.67
N LYS A 169 12.16 -3.47 44.05
CA LYS A 169 12.47 -4.71 44.76
C LYS A 169 13.78 -4.54 45.52
N ILE A 170 13.76 -4.75 46.83
CA ILE A 170 14.93 -4.62 47.72
C ILE A 170 15.23 -5.96 48.40
N ASN A 171 16.51 -6.25 48.59
CA ASN A 171 16.97 -7.44 49.32
C ASN A 171 16.66 -7.32 50.83
N LYS A 172 16.55 -8.46 51.52
CA LYS A 172 16.41 -8.56 52.97
C LYS A 172 17.46 -7.74 53.73
N ASP A 173 18.70 -7.76 53.26
CA ASP A 173 19.81 -6.99 53.85
C ASP A 173 19.50 -5.48 53.87
N VAL A 174 18.85 -4.94 52.83
CA VAL A 174 18.45 -3.52 52.79
C VAL A 174 17.42 -3.24 53.87
N ASN A 175 16.46 -4.15 54.10
CA ASN A 175 15.46 -4.00 55.16
C ASN A 175 16.10 -4.06 56.56
N GLU A 176 17.07 -4.95 56.77
CA GLU A 176 17.84 -5.04 58.02
C GLU A 176 18.65 -3.75 58.27
N SER A 177 19.10 -3.07 57.21
CA SER A 177 19.75 -1.75 57.28
C SER A 177 18.82 -0.56 57.50
N GLY A 178 17.52 -0.79 57.74
CA GLY A 178 16.52 0.29 57.90
C GLY A 178 15.76 0.65 56.63
N GLY A 179 15.91 -0.14 55.57
CA GLY A 179 15.11 -0.06 54.35
C GLY A 179 15.64 0.88 53.27
N LEU A 180 14.82 1.12 52.25
CA LEU A 180 15.12 2.07 51.18
C LEU A 180 15.09 3.49 51.74
N CYS A 181 16.16 4.26 51.54
CA CYS A 181 16.19 5.69 51.87
C CYS A 181 15.80 6.49 50.62
N VAL A 182 14.80 7.36 50.71
CA VAL A 182 14.41 8.26 49.61
C VAL A 182 14.90 9.67 49.92
N ILE A 183 15.74 10.20 49.05
CA ILE A 183 16.22 11.59 49.10
C ILE A 183 15.50 12.37 48.02
N LEU A 184 14.71 13.35 48.42
CA LEU A 184 14.00 14.25 47.53
C LEU A 184 14.78 15.56 47.42
N THR A 185 15.15 15.94 46.20
CA THR A 185 16.09 17.06 45.99
C THR A 185 15.39 18.42 45.81
N HIS A 186 14.07 18.44 45.67
CA HIS A 186 13.29 19.67 45.45
C HIS A 186 12.03 19.68 46.30
N PHE A 187 11.47 20.86 46.54
CA PHE A 187 10.21 20.98 47.26
C PHE A 187 9.04 20.74 46.29
N PRO A 188 8.21 19.70 46.46
CA PRO A 188 7.18 19.37 45.48
C PRO A 188 6.07 20.42 45.42
N LYS A 189 5.56 20.67 44.20
CA LYS A 189 4.50 21.66 43.93
C LYS A 189 3.21 21.39 44.70
N ASN A 190 2.86 20.13 44.95
CA ASN A 190 1.69 19.75 45.74
C ASN A 190 1.99 18.56 46.67
N MET A 191 1.09 18.35 47.65
CA MET A 191 1.22 17.27 48.62
C MET A 191 1.12 15.88 47.97
N ARG A 192 0.37 15.77 46.88
CA ARG A 192 0.20 14.51 46.14
C ARG A 192 1.55 13.97 45.64
N ILE A 193 2.36 14.80 44.99
CA ILE A 193 3.69 14.42 44.49
C ILE A 193 4.60 14.00 45.65
N GLU A 194 4.65 14.77 46.73
CA GLU A 194 5.43 14.44 47.92
C GLU A 194 5.07 13.07 48.50
N LYS A 195 3.78 12.83 48.74
CA LYS A 195 3.28 11.55 49.28
C LYS A 195 3.57 10.38 48.34
N GLN A 196 3.52 10.58 47.02
CA GLN A 196 3.85 9.56 46.03
C GLN A 196 5.33 9.18 46.06
N ILE A 197 6.22 10.18 46.18
CA ILE A 197 7.67 9.96 46.29
C ILE A 197 8.00 9.28 47.61
N PHE A 198 7.43 9.76 48.72
CA PHE A 198 7.65 9.16 50.04
C PHE A 198 7.01 7.77 50.18
N GLY A 199 5.99 7.46 49.36
CA GLY A 199 5.38 6.15 49.24
C GLY A 199 6.18 5.13 48.43
N ARG A 200 7.36 5.52 47.90
CA ARG A 200 8.28 4.58 47.23
C ARG A 200 9.04 3.71 48.22
N THR A 201 9.14 4.13 49.49
CA THR A 201 9.74 3.35 50.57
C THR A 201 8.69 2.81 51.55
N SER A 202 9.13 2.00 52.51
CA SER A 202 8.32 1.42 53.60
C SER A 202 7.10 0.62 53.14
N ARG A 203 7.16 0.03 51.94
CA ARG A 203 6.07 -0.80 51.39
C ARG A 203 5.92 -2.10 52.19
N LYS A 204 4.69 -2.61 52.29
CA LYS A 204 4.35 -3.88 52.98
C LYS A 204 4.86 -3.97 54.44
N GLY A 205 4.97 -2.82 55.13
CA GLY A 205 5.42 -2.74 56.52
C GLY A 205 6.94 -2.85 56.72
N ASN A 206 7.72 -2.78 55.63
CA ASN A 206 9.17 -2.68 55.69
C ASN A 206 9.60 -1.34 56.32
N PRO A 207 10.76 -1.28 56.98
CA PRO A 207 11.34 -0.01 57.41
C PRO A 207 11.70 0.83 56.19
N GLY A 208 11.83 2.14 56.38
CA GLY A 208 12.31 3.04 55.34
C GLY A 208 12.50 4.45 55.86
N MET A 209 13.32 5.23 55.14
CA MET A 209 13.63 6.61 55.52
C MET A 209 13.33 7.54 54.36
N VAL A 210 12.94 8.77 54.67
CA VAL A 210 12.78 9.84 53.68
C VAL A 210 13.45 11.10 54.18
N GLN A 211 14.06 11.87 53.27
CA GLN A 211 14.69 13.14 53.59
C GLN A 211 14.55 14.11 52.42
N MET A 212 14.33 15.38 52.72
CA MET A 212 14.42 16.46 51.72
C MET A 212 15.78 17.14 51.81
N VAL A 213 16.41 17.39 50.66
CA VAL A 213 17.62 18.20 50.54
C VAL A 213 17.33 19.29 49.52
N LEU A 214 17.04 20.49 50.01
CA LEU A 214 16.51 21.61 49.24
C LEU A 214 17.60 22.64 49.00
N ASN A 215 17.68 23.17 47.78
CA ASN A 215 18.51 24.32 47.48
C ASN A 215 17.75 25.59 47.90
N TYR A 216 18.28 26.33 48.87
CA TYR A 216 17.66 27.53 49.41
C TYR A 216 17.39 28.59 48.34
N GLU A 217 18.34 28.80 47.41
CA GLU A 217 18.24 29.80 46.34
C GLU A 217 17.17 29.47 45.30
N ASN A 218 16.80 28.19 45.18
CA ASN A 218 15.74 27.74 44.28
C ASN A 218 14.35 27.71 44.94
N LEU A 219 14.26 27.95 46.25
CA LEU A 219 12.97 28.06 46.92
C LEU A 219 12.28 29.36 46.54
N ALA A 220 10.95 29.31 46.44
CA ALA A 220 10.16 30.53 46.28
C ALA A 220 10.45 31.50 47.44
N PRO A 221 10.43 32.83 47.22
CA PRO A 221 10.71 33.80 48.28
C PRO A 221 9.84 33.63 49.54
N SER A 222 8.62 33.12 49.41
CA SER A 222 7.72 32.83 50.53
C SER A 222 8.12 31.62 51.38
N TYR A 223 8.99 30.75 50.87
CA TYR A 223 9.48 29.56 51.55
C TYR A 223 10.86 29.76 52.19
N GLN A 224 11.59 30.79 51.77
CA GLN A 224 12.89 31.14 52.33
C GLN A 224 12.74 31.45 53.83
N ASP A 225 13.70 30.98 54.63
CA ASP A 225 13.75 31.07 56.09
C ASP A 225 12.58 30.40 56.85
N GLN A 226 11.72 29.65 56.15
CA GLN A 226 10.59 28.97 56.78
C GLN A 226 10.94 27.52 57.15
N PRO A 227 10.47 27.03 58.31
CA PRO A 227 10.48 25.60 58.62
C PRO A 227 9.66 24.79 57.59
N ILE A 228 10.02 23.52 57.40
CA ILE A 228 9.39 22.67 56.38
C ILE A 228 7.88 22.48 56.63
N GLU A 229 7.45 22.48 57.90
CA GLU A 229 6.04 22.42 58.29
C GLU A 229 5.27 23.66 57.81
N ILE A 230 5.87 24.84 57.91
CA ILE A 230 5.28 26.10 57.43
C ILE A 230 5.25 26.12 55.91
N MET A 231 6.33 25.69 55.24
CA MET A 231 6.35 25.56 53.77
C MET A 231 5.21 24.64 53.26
N ARG A 232 4.96 23.53 53.95
CA ARG A 232 3.84 22.61 53.63
C ARG A 232 2.47 23.27 53.80
N GLN A 233 2.28 24.05 54.86
CA GLN A 233 1.04 24.81 55.07
C GLN A 233 0.84 25.88 53.99
N LEU A 234 1.88 26.64 53.66
CA LEU A 234 1.84 27.64 52.59
C LEU A 234 1.51 27.01 51.23
N ARG A 235 2.12 25.85 50.92
CA ARG A 235 1.80 25.08 49.71
C ARG A 235 0.35 24.62 49.67
N ALA A 236 -0.20 24.13 50.77
CA ALA A 236 -1.60 23.71 50.83
C ALA A 236 -2.56 24.89 50.62
N ASN A 237 -2.26 26.05 51.21
CA ASN A 237 -3.03 27.27 50.98
C ASN A 237 -2.95 27.73 49.52
N TYR A 238 -1.77 27.69 48.93
CA TYR A 238 -1.58 28.01 47.51
C TYR A 238 -2.35 27.06 46.60
N GLU A 239 -2.30 25.75 46.84
CA GLU A 239 -3.06 24.77 46.04
C GLU A 239 -4.58 24.99 46.17
N LYS A 240 -5.08 25.33 47.35
CA LYS A 240 -6.48 25.69 47.56
C LYS A 240 -6.89 26.90 46.70
N THR A 241 -6.09 27.97 46.72
CA THR A 241 -6.33 29.15 45.88
C THR A 241 -6.24 28.80 44.40
N ARG A 242 -5.20 28.06 43.98
CA ARG A 242 -5.01 27.64 42.59
C ARG A 242 -6.19 26.82 42.06
N ILE A 243 -6.74 25.91 42.87
CA ILE A 243 -7.92 25.11 42.49
C ILE A 243 -9.16 26.00 42.37
N ALA A 244 -9.36 26.95 43.29
CA ALA A 244 -10.46 27.90 43.20
C ALA A 244 -10.34 28.79 41.95
N ASP A 245 -9.18 29.36 41.67
CA ASP A 245 -8.93 30.19 40.48
C ASP A 245 -9.16 29.38 39.19
N MET A 246 -8.70 28.12 39.14
CA MET A 246 -8.96 27.21 38.01
C MET A 246 -10.46 26.88 37.86
N GLU A 247 -11.22 26.76 38.95
CA GLU A 247 -12.66 26.56 38.92
C GLU A 247 -13.43 27.79 38.41
N ASP A 248 -12.97 28.98 38.80
CA ASP A 248 -13.63 30.25 38.51
C ASP A 248 -13.27 30.81 37.13
N ASP A 249 -12.21 30.31 36.48
CA ASP A 249 -11.74 30.79 35.17
C ASP A 249 -11.61 29.64 34.14
N GLU A 250 -10.57 28.81 34.25
CA GLU A 250 -10.24 27.76 33.25
C GLU A 250 -11.40 26.77 33.01
N LEU A 251 -12.12 26.37 34.08
CA LEU A 251 -13.25 25.46 33.94
C LEU A 251 -14.48 26.10 33.30
N LEU A 252 -14.67 27.42 33.45
CA LEU A 252 -15.74 28.13 32.76
C LEU A 252 -15.46 28.16 31.25
N GLU A 253 -14.22 28.49 30.86
CA GLU A 253 -13.77 28.48 29.46
C GLU A 253 -13.99 27.09 28.84
N VAL A 254 -13.51 26.04 29.53
CA VAL A 254 -13.70 24.64 29.10
C VAL A 254 -15.18 24.27 28.97
N SER A 255 -16.03 24.75 29.88
CA SER A 255 -17.47 24.50 29.85
C SER A 255 -18.16 25.22 28.71
N MET A 256 -17.80 26.49 28.46
CA MET A 256 -18.31 27.25 27.31
C MET A 256 -17.93 26.60 25.99
N ARG A 257 -16.67 26.17 25.82
CA ARG A 257 -16.22 25.45 24.61
C ARG A 257 -17.00 24.15 24.42
N GLN A 258 -17.25 23.39 25.50
CA GLN A 258 -18.05 22.17 25.42
C GLN A 258 -19.52 22.46 25.03
N GLU A 259 -20.14 23.47 25.63
CA GLU A 259 -21.52 23.86 25.35
C GLU A 259 -21.69 24.33 23.89
N LEU A 260 -20.75 25.14 23.39
CA LEU A 260 -20.73 25.57 22.00
C LEU A 260 -20.52 24.40 21.04
N PHE A 261 -19.61 23.47 21.37
CA PHE A 261 -19.39 22.28 20.56
C PHE A 261 -20.61 21.35 20.54
N ASN A 262 -21.28 21.15 21.67
CA ASN A 262 -22.54 20.39 21.74
C ASN A 262 -23.63 21.05 20.89
N PHE A 263 -23.74 22.38 20.96
CA PHE A 263 -24.68 23.15 20.13
C PHE A 263 -24.36 23.01 18.64
N PHE A 264 -23.09 23.08 18.26
CA PHE A 264 -22.65 22.79 16.89
C PHE A 264 -23.01 21.36 16.45
N CYS A 265 -22.84 20.35 17.32
CA CYS A 265 -23.27 18.99 17.01
C CYS A 265 -24.79 18.88 16.78
N HIS A 266 -25.61 19.65 17.49
CA HIS A 266 -27.05 19.72 17.23
C HIS A 266 -27.35 20.28 15.83
N LEU A 267 -26.68 21.36 15.43
CA LEU A 267 -26.79 21.92 14.08
C LEU A 267 -26.34 20.94 12.99
N LEU A 268 -25.28 20.16 13.26
CA LEU A 268 -24.84 19.10 12.34
C LEU A 268 -25.87 17.97 12.20
N ASN A 269 -26.58 17.62 13.27
CA ASN A 269 -27.66 16.62 13.18
C ASN A 269 -28.86 17.13 12.37
N GLU A 270 -29.18 18.43 12.48
CA GLU A 270 -30.18 19.06 11.62
C GLU A 270 -29.75 19.05 10.14
N PHE A 271 -28.47 19.35 9.88
CA PHE A 271 -27.88 19.25 8.55
C PHE A 271 -27.97 17.82 7.99
N ASP A 272 -27.64 16.80 8.80
CA ASP A 272 -27.64 15.38 8.40
C ASP A 272 -29.01 14.91 7.87
N ALA A 273 -30.11 15.46 8.40
CA ALA A 273 -31.47 15.16 7.95
C ALA A 273 -31.78 15.59 6.50
N ASN A 274 -30.94 16.45 5.90
CA ASN A 274 -31.09 16.90 4.50
C ASN A 274 -30.51 15.93 3.45
N TYR A 275 -29.92 14.82 3.90
CA TYR A 275 -29.31 13.81 3.03
C TYR A 275 -29.94 12.44 3.26
N ALA A 276 -30.24 11.73 2.16
CA ALA A 276 -30.67 10.33 2.23
C ALA A 276 -29.49 9.40 2.57
N GLU A 277 -29.76 8.23 3.15
CA GLU A 277 -28.70 7.28 3.55
C GLU A 277 -27.76 6.88 2.41
N LEU A 278 -28.27 6.79 1.17
CA LEU A 278 -27.45 6.51 -0.02
C LEU A 278 -26.53 7.69 -0.38
N GLU A 279 -26.93 8.94 -0.13
CA GLU A 279 -26.12 10.13 -0.40
C GLU A 279 -25.01 10.33 0.63
N LYS A 280 -25.11 9.69 1.80
CA LYS A 280 -24.11 9.70 2.87
C LYS A 280 -22.97 8.71 2.64
N LEU A 281 -23.06 7.87 1.61
CA LEU A 281 -22.02 6.90 1.25
C LEU A 281 -20.72 7.60 0.86
N ASP A 282 -19.60 7.04 1.30
CA ASP A 282 -18.27 7.50 0.93
C ASP A 282 -17.74 6.70 -0.26
N ILE A 283 -17.25 7.42 -1.28
CA ILE A 283 -16.72 6.87 -2.53
C ILE A 283 -15.61 5.84 -2.27
N PHE A 284 -14.82 6.03 -1.22
CA PHE A 284 -13.69 5.17 -0.89
C PHE A 284 -14.08 3.92 -0.08
N THR A 285 -15.23 3.95 0.62
CA THR A 285 -15.65 2.84 1.50
C THR A 285 -16.82 2.02 0.94
N CYS A 286 -17.56 2.56 -0.02
CA CYS A 286 -18.68 1.87 -0.65
C CYS A 286 -18.19 0.71 -1.52
N SER A 287 -18.34 -0.55 -1.06
CA SER A 287 -17.89 -1.74 -1.80
C SER A 287 -18.72 -2.07 -3.03
N ASP A 288 -19.97 -1.60 -3.10
CA ASP A 288 -20.86 -1.87 -4.23
C ASP A 288 -20.64 -0.87 -5.38
N ARG A 289 -20.10 -1.39 -6.49
CA ARG A 289 -19.86 -0.61 -7.71
C ARG A 289 -21.16 -0.04 -8.30
N ALA A 290 -22.27 -0.75 -8.20
CA ALA A 290 -23.54 -0.30 -8.76
C ALA A 290 -24.09 0.93 -8.01
N SER A 291 -24.12 0.88 -6.68
CA SER A 291 -24.53 2.00 -5.83
C SER A 291 -23.61 3.22 -5.95
N ARG A 292 -22.29 3.00 -6.10
CA ARG A 292 -21.31 4.08 -6.31
C ARG A 292 -21.55 4.79 -7.64
N CYS A 293 -21.82 4.05 -8.72
CA CYS A 293 -22.10 4.63 -10.02
C CYS A 293 -23.44 5.38 -10.05
N SER A 294 -24.47 4.98 -9.30
CA SER A 294 -25.78 5.64 -9.35
C SER A 294 -25.84 7.00 -8.64
N VAL A 295 -25.12 7.17 -7.51
CA VAL A 295 -25.14 8.43 -6.74
C VAL A 295 -24.21 9.47 -7.38
N PHE A 296 -23.05 9.03 -7.85
CA PHE A 296 -21.98 9.90 -8.35
C PHE A 296 -21.89 9.92 -9.89
N GLU A 297 -22.93 9.46 -10.60
CA GLU A 297 -22.90 9.31 -12.07
C GLU A 297 -22.73 10.65 -12.82
N CYS A 298 -23.28 11.70 -12.25
CA CYS A 298 -23.36 13.02 -12.86
C CYS A 298 -23.12 14.13 -11.84
N PHE A 299 -23.00 15.34 -12.36
CA PHE A 299 -22.95 16.55 -11.54
C PHE A 299 -24.23 16.71 -10.72
N GLN A 300 -24.07 17.02 -9.43
CA GLN A 300 -25.17 17.27 -8.51
C GLN A 300 -25.27 18.75 -8.19
N SER A 301 -26.50 19.27 -8.11
CA SER A 301 -26.75 20.66 -7.71
C SER A 301 -26.48 20.87 -6.22
N LYS A 302 -26.81 19.88 -5.38
CA LYS A 302 -26.47 19.85 -3.95
C LYS A 302 -25.03 19.36 -3.79
N MET A 303 -24.26 19.93 -2.87
CA MET A 303 -22.90 19.44 -2.56
C MET A 303 -22.97 18.04 -1.94
N ASP A 304 -22.03 17.17 -2.28
CA ASP A 304 -21.93 15.84 -1.68
C ASP A 304 -21.79 15.92 -0.16
N PHE A 305 -22.36 14.93 0.54
CA PHE A 305 -22.46 14.95 2.00
C PHE A 305 -21.12 15.16 2.71
N LYS A 306 -20.06 14.45 2.29
CA LYS A 306 -18.77 14.49 2.98
C LYS A 306 -18.03 15.83 2.81
N PRO A 307 -17.86 16.38 1.58
CA PRO A 307 -17.36 17.75 1.39
C PRO A 307 -18.21 18.80 2.11
N ALA A 308 -19.54 18.71 2.05
CA ALA A 308 -20.43 19.64 2.75
C ALA A 308 -20.24 19.59 4.28
N LEU A 309 -20.13 18.39 4.86
CA LEU A 309 -19.85 18.20 6.28
C LEU A 309 -18.48 18.79 6.66
N ASN A 310 -17.46 18.63 5.82
CA ASN A 310 -16.14 19.19 6.07
C ASN A 310 -16.16 20.72 6.00
N ALA A 311 -16.89 21.31 5.04
CA ALA A 311 -17.09 22.75 4.94
C ALA A 311 -17.76 23.34 6.20
N LEU A 312 -18.72 22.63 6.79
CA LEU A 312 -19.36 23.03 8.05
C LEU A 312 -18.41 22.93 9.24
N LYS A 313 -17.60 21.87 9.32
CA LYS A 313 -16.56 21.70 10.35
C LYS A 313 -15.50 22.78 10.26
N GLU A 314 -15.07 23.14 9.06
CA GLU A 314 -14.13 24.23 8.82
C GLU A 314 -14.73 25.56 9.27
N THR A 315 -15.99 25.83 8.89
CA THR A 315 -16.71 27.06 9.29
C THR A 315 -16.81 27.17 10.80
N TRP A 316 -17.16 26.09 11.49
CA TRP A 316 -17.13 26.02 12.96
C TRP A 316 -15.74 26.31 13.53
N ALA A 317 -14.71 25.68 12.97
CA ALA A 317 -13.36 25.81 13.51
C ALA A 317 -12.79 27.23 13.31
N LEU A 318 -13.04 27.85 12.16
CA LEU A 318 -12.70 29.26 11.90
C LEU A 318 -13.50 30.20 12.82
N TRP A 319 -14.80 29.93 12.99
CA TRP A 319 -15.64 30.69 13.92
C TRP A 319 -15.07 30.63 15.34
N LEU A 320 -14.67 29.45 15.80
CA LEU A 320 -14.07 29.24 17.12
C LEU A 320 -12.76 30.02 17.26
N THR A 321 -11.88 29.99 16.26
CA THR A 321 -10.63 30.78 16.26
C THR A 321 -10.89 32.28 16.32
N LEU A 322 -11.92 32.77 15.61
CA LEU A 322 -12.26 34.20 15.62
C LEU A 322 -12.85 34.68 16.96
N HIS A 323 -13.50 33.77 17.71
CA HIS A 323 -14.16 34.07 18.99
C HIS A 323 -13.40 33.50 20.20
N GLU A 324 -12.14 33.08 20.04
CA GLU A 324 -11.32 32.53 21.12
C GLU A 324 -11.24 33.51 22.30
N LYS A 325 -10.92 34.78 22.01
CA LYS A 325 -10.87 35.83 23.04
C LYS A 325 -12.23 36.12 23.68
N ASP A 326 -13.33 35.96 22.95
CA ASP A 326 -14.65 36.18 23.52
C ASP A 326 -14.99 35.07 24.53
N ILE A 327 -14.56 33.84 24.23
CA ILE A 327 -14.68 32.69 25.14
C ILE A 327 -13.77 32.87 26.36
N ASP A 328 -12.51 33.27 26.15
CA ASP A 328 -11.53 33.48 27.24
C ASP A 328 -11.96 34.62 28.17
N ASN A 329 -12.68 35.62 27.66
CA ASN A 329 -13.25 36.71 28.46
C ASN A 329 -14.64 36.41 29.05
N HIS A 330 -15.12 35.16 28.96
CA HIS A 330 -16.42 34.71 29.47
C HIS A 330 -17.61 35.54 28.94
N MET A 331 -17.57 35.93 27.65
CA MET A 331 -18.67 36.63 27.01
C MET A 331 -19.97 35.81 27.06
N ASN A 332 -21.11 36.49 26.91
CA ASN A 332 -22.42 35.86 27.05
C ASN A 332 -22.59 34.65 26.11
N LEU A 333 -22.79 33.46 26.70
CA LEU A 333 -22.89 32.20 25.97
C LEU A 333 -24.07 32.15 24.99
N ASP A 334 -25.21 32.75 25.33
CA ASP A 334 -26.38 32.77 24.45
C ASP A 334 -26.13 33.66 23.22
N GLN A 335 -25.43 34.78 23.39
CA GLN A 335 -25.00 35.61 22.28
C GLN A 335 -24.06 34.86 21.34
N LEU A 336 -23.09 34.12 21.88
CA LEU A 336 -22.19 33.27 21.11
C LEU A 336 -22.93 32.15 20.37
N LYS A 337 -23.87 31.46 21.04
CA LYS A 337 -24.73 30.43 20.42
C LYS A 337 -25.56 31.00 19.27
N ASN A 338 -26.16 32.18 19.44
CA ASN A 338 -26.94 32.84 18.39
C ASN A 338 -26.08 33.23 17.18
N ASN A 339 -24.90 33.80 17.42
CA ASN A 339 -23.98 34.16 16.35
C ASN A 339 -23.50 32.92 15.57
N LEU A 340 -23.11 31.86 16.30
CA LEU A 340 -22.73 30.59 15.71
C LEU A 340 -23.86 29.97 14.88
N SER A 341 -25.09 29.96 15.42
CA SER A 341 -26.27 29.43 14.73
C SER A 341 -26.48 30.15 13.40
N GLN A 342 -26.36 31.48 13.38
CA GLN A 342 -26.53 32.27 12.16
C GLN A 342 -25.48 31.87 11.10
N VAL A 343 -24.20 31.83 11.49
CA VAL A 343 -23.09 31.50 10.57
C VAL A 343 -23.23 30.09 9.99
N ILE A 344 -23.52 29.10 10.84
CA ILE A 344 -23.63 27.70 10.43
C ILE A 344 -24.88 27.47 9.58
N GLN A 345 -26.04 28.04 9.94
CA GLN A 345 -27.27 27.88 9.14
C GLN A 345 -27.15 28.53 7.76
N THR A 346 -26.52 29.71 7.66
CA THR A 346 -26.18 30.30 6.35
C THR A 346 -25.30 29.36 5.54
N ARG A 347 -24.28 28.77 6.17
CA ARG A 347 -23.38 27.83 5.48
C ARG A 347 -24.08 26.55 5.06
N ILE A 348 -25.02 26.03 5.85
CA ILE A 348 -25.86 24.88 5.51
C ILE A 348 -26.65 25.19 4.23
N GLN A 349 -27.27 26.36 4.14
CA GLN A 349 -28.03 26.75 2.94
C GLN A 349 -27.12 26.81 1.70
N ASP A 350 -25.94 27.40 1.82
CA ASP A 350 -24.98 27.50 0.71
C ASP A 350 -24.57 26.13 0.16
N VAL A 351 -24.21 25.18 1.05
CA VAL A 351 -23.78 23.84 0.61
C VAL A 351 -24.94 23.03 0.00
N LEU A 352 -26.16 23.21 0.50
CA LEU A 352 -27.36 22.57 -0.06
C LEU A 352 -27.70 23.11 -1.46
N GLU A 353 -27.38 24.38 -1.73
CA GLU A 353 -27.49 25.00 -3.06
C GLU A 353 -26.26 24.74 -3.96
N GLY A 354 -25.25 24.01 -3.46
CA GLY A 354 -24.00 23.73 -4.19
C GLY A 354 -23.14 24.96 -4.44
N LYS A 355 -23.23 25.95 -3.54
CA LYS A 355 -22.45 27.18 -3.52
C LYS A 355 -21.35 27.06 -2.46
N SER A 356 -20.19 27.60 -2.78
CA SER A 356 -19.13 27.81 -1.80
C SER A 356 -18.22 28.94 -2.24
N ASN A 357 -17.74 29.71 -1.28
CA ASN A 357 -16.69 30.70 -1.48
C ASN A 357 -15.29 30.13 -1.22
N ASN A 358 -15.21 28.88 -0.73
CA ASN A 358 -13.94 28.16 -0.56
C ASN A 358 -13.72 27.25 -1.77
N PHE A 359 -12.70 27.55 -2.57
CA PHE A 359 -12.37 26.75 -3.76
C PHE A 359 -11.95 25.31 -3.39
N TYR A 360 -11.42 25.08 -2.17
CA TYR A 360 -11.06 23.75 -1.68
C TYR A 360 -12.24 22.79 -1.62
N ASP A 361 -13.46 23.27 -1.34
CA ASP A 361 -14.65 22.41 -1.34
C ASP A 361 -14.90 21.83 -2.73
N PHE A 362 -14.74 22.66 -3.77
CA PHE A 362 -14.87 22.23 -5.16
C PHE A 362 -13.70 21.37 -5.61
N ILE A 363 -12.49 21.62 -5.13
CA ILE A 363 -11.34 20.72 -5.36
C ILE A 363 -11.64 19.33 -4.80
N LYS A 364 -12.13 19.21 -3.56
CA LYS A 364 -12.43 17.89 -2.98
C LYS A 364 -13.53 17.16 -3.75
N LEU A 365 -14.62 17.85 -4.12
CA LEU A 365 -15.65 17.29 -5.00
C LEU A 365 -15.06 16.83 -6.36
N ALA A 366 -14.20 17.66 -6.95
CA ALA A 366 -13.59 17.34 -8.24
C ALA A 366 -12.62 16.15 -8.14
N MET A 367 -11.81 16.06 -7.08
CA MET A 367 -10.92 14.93 -6.81
C MET A 367 -11.67 13.62 -6.66
N ASP A 368 -12.78 13.63 -5.93
CA ASP A 368 -13.65 12.46 -5.74
C ASP A 368 -14.17 11.94 -7.09
N ARG A 369 -14.59 12.85 -7.99
CA ARG A 369 -15.01 12.49 -9.36
C ARG A 369 -13.84 12.11 -10.26
N MET A 370 -12.68 12.72 -10.08
CA MET A 370 -11.45 12.36 -10.79
C MET A 370 -11.02 10.93 -10.48
N TYR A 371 -11.15 10.50 -9.22
CA TYR A 371 -10.88 9.11 -8.84
C TYR A 371 -11.77 8.11 -9.60
N LEU A 372 -13.06 8.42 -9.76
CA LEU A 372 -13.95 7.60 -10.59
C LEU A 372 -13.52 7.65 -12.07
N HIS A 373 -13.18 8.83 -12.58
CA HIS A 373 -12.72 8.99 -13.96
C HIS A 373 -11.42 8.24 -14.26
N THR A 374 -10.42 8.23 -13.38
CA THR A 374 -9.15 7.52 -13.60
C THR A 374 -9.36 6.00 -13.68
N THR A 375 -10.33 5.46 -12.95
CA THR A 375 -10.65 4.01 -12.97
C THR A 375 -11.40 3.57 -14.22
N GLU A 376 -12.35 4.37 -14.74
CA GLU A 376 -13.16 3.97 -15.89
C GLU A 376 -12.73 4.57 -17.23
N LYS A 377 -12.06 5.74 -17.21
CA LYS A 377 -11.60 6.58 -18.32
C LYS A 377 -12.62 6.94 -19.41
N LYS A 378 -13.88 6.51 -19.29
CA LYS A 378 -14.94 6.68 -20.30
C LYS A 378 -15.99 7.75 -19.97
N LYS A 379 -16.17 8.09 -18.68
CA LYS A 379 -17.15 9.06 -18.18
C LYS A 379 -16.46 10.09 -17.30
N GLU A 380 -16.94 11.32 -17.30
CA GLU A 380 -16.38 12.43 -16.50
C GLU A 380 -16.98 12.56 -15.10
N PHE A 381 -18.14 11.95 -14.82
CA PHE A 381 -18.81 11.98 -13.51
C PHE A 381 -19.09 13.39 -12.94
N GLY A 382 -19.17 14.42 -13.79
CA GLY A 382 -19.30 15.82 -13.38
C GLY A 382 -18.00 16.50 -12.92
N ALA A 383 -16.85 15.81 -13.01
CA ALA A 383 -15.54 16.35 -12.61
C ALA A 383 -15.20 17.68 -13.31
N LEU A 384 -15.49 17.80 -14.61
CA LEU A 384 -15.23 19.02 -15.38
C LEU A 384 -15.92 20.24 -14.77
N THR A 385 -17.20 20.11 -14.42
CA THR A 385 -17.98 21.21 -13.83
C THR A 385 -17.46 21.61 -12.46
N TYR A 386 -17.04 20.66 -11.62
CA TYR A 386 -16.44 21.00 -10.31
C TYR A 386 -15.07 21.67 -10.46
N TRP A 387 -14.25 21.24 -11.42
CA TRP A 387 -12.99 21.93 -11.74
C TRP A 387 -13.21 23.35 -12.24
N GLU A 388 -14.23 23.56 -13.09
CA GLU A 388 -14.63 24.89 -13.55
C GLU A 388 -15.12 25.76 -12.39
N LYS A 389 -15.94 25.21 -11.47
CA LYS A 389 -16.34 25.93 -10.26
C LYS A 389 -15.14 26.33 -9.39
N ALA A 390 -14.19 25.42 -9.16
CA ALA A 390 -12.97 25.72 -8.40
C ALA A 390 -12.17 26.87 -9.04
N GLU A 391 -12.02 26.86 -10.38
CA GLU A 391 -11.36 27.92 -11.14
C GLU A 391 -12.12 29.26 -11.06
N THR A 392 -13.45 29.25 -11.06
CA THR A 392 -14.24 30.49 -10.95
C THR A 392 -14.16 31.13 -9.57
N VAL A 393 -14.05 30.33 -8.51
CA VAL A 393 -13.94 30.82 -7.13
C VAL A 393 -12.56 31.40 -6.88
N ASP A 394 -11.50 30.73 -7.36
CA ASP A 394 -10.14 31.22 -7.23
C ASP A 394 -9.34 31.08 -8.54
N PRO A 395 -9.30 32.14 -9.37
CA PRO A 395 -8.51 32.16 -10.60
C PRO A 395 -7.00 32.00 -10.36
N MET A 396 -6.51 32.31 -9.15
CA MET A 396 -5.10 32.15 -8.78
C MET A 396 -4.72 30.70 -8.50
N TYR A 397 -5.68 29.77 -8.45
CA TYR A 397 -5.41 28.33 -8.30
C TYR A 397 -5.82 27.50 -9.54
N ARG A 398 -6.03 28.16 -10.70
CA ARG A 398 -6.51 27.52 -11.94
C ARG A 398 -5.60 26.45 -12.55
N ALA A 399 -4.29 26.45 -12.29
CA ALA A 399 -3.35 25.50 -12.91
C ALA A 399 -3.77 24.04 -12.72
N VAL A 400 -4.10 23.64 -11.49
CA VAL A 400 -4.51 22.25 -11.19
C VAL A 400 -5.84 21.90 -11.88
N SER A 401 -6.79 22.85 -11.89
CA SER A 401 -8.06 22.69 -12.59
C SER A 401 -7.87 22.48 -14.10
N LEU A 402 -7.11 23.36 -14.75
CA LEU A 402 -6.82 23.28 -16.19
C LEU A 402 -6.11 21.97 -16.56
N TYR A 403 -5.15 21.53 -15.73
CA TYR A 403 -4.43 20.27 -15.93
C TYR A 403 -5.35 19.05 -15.86
N ASN A 404 -6.19 18.96 -14.82
CA ASN A 404 -7.16 17.88 -14.68
C ASN A 404 -8.24 17.90 -15.78
N ARG A 405 -8.66 19.09 -16.24
CA ARG A 405 -9.57 19.23 -17.40
C ARG A 405 -8.91 18.75 -18.69
N ALA A 406 -7.62 19.00 -18.88
CA ALA A 406 -6.86 18.47 -20.02
C ALA A 406 -6.81 16.94 -19.98
N TYR A 407 -6.51 16.37 -18.82
CA TYR A 407 -6.52 14.92 -18.59
C TYR A 407 -7.85 14.28 -18.98
N ILE A 408 -8.98 14.80 -18.43
CA ILE A 408 -10.32 14.31 -18.76
C ILE A 408 -10.59 14.43 -20.26
N THR A 409 -10.21 15.55 -20.87
CA THR A 409 -10.41 15.82 -22.31
C THR A 409 -9.70 14.78 -23.18
N VAL A 410 -8.46 14.41 -22.85
CA VAL A 410 -7.71 13.37 -23.57
C VAL A 410 -8.41 12.01 -23.46
N ASN A 411 -8.84 11.61 -22.27
CA ASN A 411 -9.45 10.30 -22.05
C ASN A 411 -10.83 10.15 -22.68
N LEU A 412 -11.66 11.20 -22.67
CA LEU A 412 -12.99 11.17 -23.29
C LEU A 412 -12.91 11.09 -24.82
N GLY A 413 -11.85 11.63 -25.44
CA GLY A 413 -11.61 11.50 -26.88
C GLY A 413 -12.71 12.09 -27.79
N LYS A 414 -13.46 13.10 -27.33
CA LYS A 414 -14.51 13.80 -28.12
C LYS A 414 -13.89 14.55 -29.31
N ASP A 415 -14.66 14.88 -30.35
CA ASP A 415 -14.11 15.53 -31.55
C ASP A 415 -13.28 16.79 -31.22
N GLY A 416 -12.07 16.88 -31.81
CA GLY A 416 -11.15 17.99 -31.58
C GLY A 416 -10.43 17.98 -30.22
N TYR A 417 -10.55 16.91 -29.43
CA TYR A 417 -9.98 16.84 -28.07
C TYR A 417 -8.48 17.10 -28.00
N ILE A 418 -7.69 16.68 -29.00
CA ILE A 418 -6.23 16.83 -28.98
C ILE A 418 -5.86 18.31 -28.94
N GLN A 419 -6.46 19.14 -29.80
CA GLN A 419 -6.20 20.57 -29.81
C GLN A 419 -6.66 21.21 -28.49
N LYS A 420 -7.87 20.86 -28.03
CA LYS A 420 -8.41 21.39 -26.78
C LYS A 420 -7.53 21.04 -25.57
N ALA A 421 -6.99 19.82 -25.52
CA ALA A 421 -6.08 19.39 -24.46
C ALA A 421 -4.75 20.14 -24.52
N ILE A 422 -4.18 20.35 -25.72
CA ILE A 422 -2.98 21.18 -25.91
C ILE A 422 -3.22 22.61 -25.43
N ASP A 423 -4.36 23.21 -25.76
CA ASP A 423 -4.70 24.57 -25.34
C ASP A 423 -4.80 24.67 -23.81
N LEU A 424 -5.48 23.72 -23.16
CA LEU A 424 -5.59 23.64 -21.69
C LEU A 424 -4.22 23.43 -21.02
N LEU A 425 -3.35 22.60 -21.58
CA LEU A 425 -2.00 22.35 -21.07
C LEU A 425 -1.10 23.60 -21.21
N ASN A 426 -1.20 24.31 -22.32
CA ASN A 426 -0.48 25.58 -22.51
C ASN A 426 -0.96 26.65 -21.52
N ASP A 427 -2.26 26.74 -21.26
CA ASP A 427 -2.80 27.67 -20.27
C ASP A 427 -2.46 27.24 -18.83
N THR A 428 -2.37 25.94 -18.57
CA THR A 428 -1.82 25.39 -17.31
C THR A 428 -0.39 25.88 -17.10
N LYS A 429 0.48 25.72 -18.11
CA LYS A 429 1.88 26.16 -18.03
C LYS A 429 2.00 27.64 -17.72
N LYS A 430 1.25 28.50 -18.42
CA LYS A 430 1.20 29.95 -18.12
C LYS A 430 0.77 30.24 -16.69
N ALA A 431 -0.18 29.48 -16.14
CA ALA A 431 -0.61 29.63 -14.76
C ALA A 431 0.51 29.23 -13.78
N ILE A 432 1.19 28.10 -14.01
CA ILE A 432 2.33 27.66 -13.18
C ILE A 432 3.48 28.67 -13.25
N ASP A 433 3.81 29.21 -14.43
CA ASP A 433 4.83 30.26 -14.58
C ASP A 433 4.50 31.50 -13.72
N SER A 434 3.22 31.88 -13.65
CA SER A 434 2.75 32.95 -12.78
C SER A 434 3.00 32.61 -11.30
N TYR A 435 2.74 31.36 -10.89
CA TYR A 435 3.01 30.93 -9.50
C TYR A 435 4.48 30.93 -9.18
N ILE A 436 5.33 30.43 -10.09
CA ILE A 436 6.79 30.44 -9.93
C ILE A 436 7.27 31.88 -9.74
N SER A 437 6.72 32.83 -10.52
CA SER A 437 7.05 34.24 -10.38
C SER A 437 6.63 34.81 -9.02
N GLU A 438 5.42 34.51 -8.54
CA GLU A 438 4.95 34.96 -7.22
C GLU A 438 5.76 34.34 -6.07
N GLN A 439 6.09 33.05 -6.15
CA GLN A 439 6.95 32.39 -5.16
C GLN A 439 8.37 32.97 -5.15
N ALA A 440 8.92 33.31 -6.32
CA ALA A 440 10.21 33.99 -6.42
C ALA A 440 10.15 35.39 -5.78
N ASN A 441 9.11 36.17 -6.07
CA ASN A 441 8.89 37.49 -5.46
C ASN A 441 8.76 37.38 -3.93
N MET A 442 8.00 36.42 -3.43
CA MET A 442 7.84 36.16 -1.98
C MET A 442 9.18 35.78 -1.33
N THR A 443 9.98 34.95 -2.00
CA THR A 443 11.30 34.54 -1.53
C THR A 443 12.24 35.73 -1.44
N VAL A 444 12.31 36.56 -2.49
CA VAL A 444 13.13 37.77 -2.53
C VAL A 444 12.68 38.78 -1.48
N ALA A 445 11.37 39.04 -1.37
CA ALA A 445 10.84 39.95 -0.35
C ALA A 445 11.13 39.44 1.07
N GLY A 446 10.99 38.13 1.31
CA GLY A 446 11.35 37.49 2.57
C GLY A 446 12.82 37.67 2.91
N GLN A 447 13.72 37.46 1.94
CA GLN A 447 15.16 37.69 2.09
C GLN A 447 15.48 39.17 2.39
N LEU A 448 14.93 40.11 1.60
CA LEU A 448 15.13 41.55 1.77
C LEU A 448 14.63 42.06 3.14
N SER A 449 13.51 41.53 3.64
CA SER A 449 12.96 41.93 4.94
C SER A 449 13.90 41.63 6.13
N CYS A 450 14.83 40.68 5.96
CA CYS A 450 15.78 40.29 7.00
C CYS A 450 17.05 41.16 7.01
N ILE A 451 17.38 41.80 5.88
CA ILE A 451 18.57 42.64 5.72
C ILE A 451 18.48 43.93 6.57
N ALA A 452 17.27 44.35 6.94
CA ALA A 452 17.08 45.63 7.61
C ALA A 452 17.27 45.62 9.14
N GLN A 453 17.03 44.50 9.86
CA GLN A 453 16.91 44.53 11.33
C GLN A 453 17.25 43.23 12.09
N PHE A 454 17.80 42.19 11.47
CA PHE A 454 18.04 40.90 12.16
C PHE A 454 19.38 40.26 11.79
N GLU A 455 20.20 39.90 12.79
CA GLU A 455 21.25 38.90 12.61
C GLU A 455 20.59 37.52 12.49
N PRO A 456 20.75 36.80 11.36
CA PRO A 456 20.15 35.48 11.20
C PRO A 456 20.71 34.52 12.27
N HIS A 457 19.83 33.81 12.98
CA HIS A 457 20.24 32.80 13.98
C HIS A 457 20.90 31.56 13.35
N CYS A 458 20.88 31.44 12.01
CA CYS A 458 21.52 30.36 11.27
C CYS A 458 22.38 30.94 10.14
N LYS A 459 23.63 30.50 10.03
CA LYS A 459 24.54 30.87 8.93
C LYS A 459 24.30 30.04 7.66
N GLU A 460 23.48 29.00 7.75
CA GLU A 460 23.10 28.10 6.66
C GLU A 460 21.78 28.51 6.00
N GLU A 461 21.45 27.85 4.89
CA GLU A 461 20.19 28.03 4.17
C GLU A 461 18.96 27.74 5.06
N THR A 462 18.03 28.68 5.11
CA THR A 462 16.87 28.61 6.03
C THR A 462 15.83 27.60 5.59
N ASN A 463 15.06 27.07 6.54
CA ASN A 463 13.96 26.16 6.24
C ASN A 463 12.93 26.79 5.28
N PHE A 464 12.66 28.09 5.40
CA PHE A 464 11.82 28.82 4.47
C PHE A 464 12.39 28.82 3.04
N THR A 465 13.69 29.09 2.87
CA THR A 465 14.34 29.05 1.55
C THR A 465 14.30 27.65 0.94
N LYS A 466 14.60 26.61 1.74
CA LYS A 466 14.50 25.21 1.32
C LYS A 466 13.10 24.84 0.86
N GLN A 467 12.07 25.27 1.61
CA GLN A 467 10.67 25.07 1.26
C GLN A 467 10.33 25.72 -0.09
N MET A 468 10.69 26.99 -0.28
CA MET A 468 10.40 27.72 -1.53
C MET A 468 11.12 27.12 -2.73
N GLN A 469 12.40 26.76 -2.57
CA GLN A 469 13.16 26.12 -3.64
C GLN A 469 12.61 24.74 -3.99
N CYS A 470 12.22 23.94 -2.98
CA CYS A 470 11.58 22.65 -3.20
C CYS A 470 10.29 22.82 -4.01
N ARG A 471 9.39 23.73 -3.59
CA ARG A 471 8.15 24.03 -4.32
C ARG A 471 8.39 24.45 -5.76
N MET A 472 9.38 25.33 -6.02
CA MET A 472 9.75 25.73 -7.38
C MET A 472 10.27 24.56 -8.23
N ASN A 473 11.06 23.65 -7.64
CA ASN A 473 11.56 22.47 -8.33
C ASN A 473 10.44 21.48 -8.67
N LEU A 474 9.46 21.32 -7.78
CA LEU A 474 8.27 20.51 -8.05
C LEU A 474 7.45 21.11 -9.20
N PHE A 475 7.25 22.43 -9.23
CA PHE A 475 6.57 23.09 -10.35
C PHE A 475 7.31 22.95 -11.68
N LYS A 476 8.65 23.04 -11.69
CA LYS A 476 9.45 22.78 -12.90
C LYS A 476 9.29 21.35 -13.39
N SER A 477 9.37 20.39 -12.48
CA SER A 477 9.17 18.98 -12.81
C SER A 477 7.77 18.73 -13.37
N TRP A 478 6.75 19.41 -12.84
CA TRP A 478 5.39 19.35 -13.38
C TRP A 478 5.30 19.97 -14.79
N ILE A 479 5.97 21.10 -15.05
CA ILE A 479 6.08 21.68 -16.40
C ILE A 479 6.72 20.70 -17.37
N ASP A 480 7.75 19.94 -16.98
CA ASP A 480 8.39 18.96 -17.85
C ASP A 480 7.40 17.86 -18.30
N TYR A 481 6.50 17.40 -17.42
CA TYR A 481 5.42 16.48 -17.80
C TYR A 481 4.42 17.11 -18.76
N ILE A 482 4.09 18.39 -18.57
CA ILE A 482 3.21 19.15 -19.45
C ILE A 482 3.83 19.28 -20.84
N ASP A 483 5.11 19.64 -20.92
CA ASP A 483 5.83 19.81 -22.18
C ASP A 483 5.94 18.49 -22.96
N LYS A 484 6.34 17.40 -22.29
CA LYS A 484 6.37 16.04 -22.88
C LYS A 484 5.00 15.63 -23.43
N SER A 485 3.94 15.86 -22.66
CA SER A 485 2.57 15.51 -23.05
C SER A 485 2.08 16.35 -24.23
N THR A 486 2.39 17.64 -24.24
CA THR A 486 2.01 18.58 -25.31
C THR A 486 2.74 18.26 -26.62
N GLU A 487 4.04 17.95 -26.56
CA GLU A 487 4.82 17.50 -27.70
C GLU A 487 4.23 16.21 -28.28
N LYS A 488 3.93 15.22 -27.43
CA LYS A 488 3.38 13.94 -27.88
C LYS A 488 1.98 14.07 -28.46
N LEU A 489 1.11 14.88 -27.88
CA LEU A 489 -0.21 15.20 -28.44
C LEU A 489 -0.09 15.86 -29.81
N SER A 490 0.85 16.80 -29.97
CA SER A 490 1.11 17.47 -31.25
C SER A 490 1.62 16.50 -32.32
N GLU A 491 2.46 15.53 -31.94
CA GLU A 491 2.90 14.44 -32.81
C GLU A 491 1.72 13.59 -33.30
N LEU A 492 0.87 13.13 -32.37
CA LEU A 492 -0.30 12.31 -32.67
C LEU A 492 -1.34 13.06 -33.51
N GLN A 493 -1.51 14.35 -33.28
CA GLN A 493 -2.39 15.21 -34.09
C GLN A 493 -1.93 15.26 -35.55
N LYS A 494 -0.62 15.42 -35.80
CA LYS A 494 -0.04 15.40 -37.15
C LYS A 494 -0.21 14.04 -37.82
N GLN A 495 -0.08 12.95 -37.05
CA GLN A 495 -0.23 11.58 -37.54
C GLN A 495 -1.71 11.15 -37.70
N LYS A 496 -2.67 11.99 -37.27
CA LYS A 496 -4.11 11.66 -37.18
C LYS A 496 -4.37 10.39 -36.37
N GLU A 497 -3.66 10.26 -35.25
CA GLU A 497 -3.76 9.13 -34.34
C GLU A 497 -4.42 9.55 -33.03
N ASN A 498 -4.99 8.58 -32.33
CA ASN A 498 -5.66 8.83 -31.07
C ASN A 498 -4.66 8.74 -29.92
N ALA A 499 -4.89 9.53 -28.87
CA ALA A 499 -4.10 9.55 -27.65
C ALA A 499 -4.81 8.83 -26.51
N ILE A 500 -4.03 8.30 -25.58
CA ILE A 500 -4.46 7.84 -24.25
C ILE A 500 -3.50 8.40 -23.19
N THR A 501 -3.95 8.46 -21.94
CA THR A 501 -3.11 8.91 -20.83
C THR A 501 -2.59 7.73 -20.01
N LYS A 502 -1.35 7.86 -19.53
CA LYS A 502 -0.73 6.99 -18.54
C LYS A 502 -0.49 7.79 -17.27
N ASP A 503 -1.02 7.29 -16.16
CA ASP A 503 -1.07 8.00 -14.88
C ASP A 503 0.19 7.68 -14.06
N VAL A 504 0.81 8.70 -13.49
CA VAL A 504 2.02 8.62 -12.66
C VAL A 504 1.75 9.36 -11.36
N ALA A 505 2.00 8.73 -10.21
CA ALA A 505 1.71 9.34 -8.91
C ALA A 505 2.44 10.68 -8.73
N VAL A 506 1.78 11.69 -8.13
CA VAL A 506 2.37 13.04 -7.91
C VAL A 506 3.67 12.99 -7.12
N PHE A 507 3.84 12.01 -6.24
CA PHE A 507 5.07 11.78 -5.48
C PHE A 507 6.29 11.49 -6.36
N SER A 508 6.09 11.15 -7.64
CA SER A 508 7.18 10.96 -8.63
C SER A 508 7.72 12.28 -9.19
N LEU A 509 7.19 13.44 -8.75
CA LEU A 509 7.73 14.75 -9.09
C LEU A 509 9.08 15.03 -8.42
N SER A 510 9.47 14.24 -7.41
CA SER A 510 10.76 14.37 -6.74
C SER A 510 11.22 13.02 -6.18
N ASP A 511 12.50 12.71 -6.37
CA ASP A 511 13.16 11.54 -5.76
C ASP A 511 13.63 11.82 -4.31
N ASP A 512 13.59 13.08 -3.86
CA ASP A 512 13.93 13.46 -2.49
C ASP A 512 12.78 13.13 -1.51
N HIS A 513 13.14 12.54 -0.37
CA HIS A 513 12.22 12.12 0.69
C HIS A 513 12.43 12.87 2.01
N ASN A 514 13.09 14.03 1.96
CA ASN A 514 13.19 14.91 3.12
C ASN A 514 11.78 15.40 3.57
N HIS A 515 11.67 15.80 4.84
CA HIS A 515 10.39 16.23 5.43
C HIS A 515 9.71 17.36 4.66
N ILE A 516 10.48 18.37 4.23
CA ILE A 516 9.96 19.54 3.51
C ILE A 516 9.37 19.12 2.17
N THR A 517 10.06 18.26 1.42
CA THR A 517 9.62 17.77 0.12
C THR A 517 8.36 16.92 0.24
N VAL A 518 8.29 16.03 1.23
CA VAL A 518 7.09 15.23 1.48
C VAL A 518 5.89 16.12 1.83
N GLU A 519 6.09 17.14 2.66
CA GLU A 519 5.05 18.09 3.04
C GLU A 519 4.55 18.93 1.84
N GLU A 520 5.45 19.39 0.97
CA GLU A 520 5.08 20.10 -0.26
C GLU A 520 4.36 19.21 -1.28
N LEU A 521 4.77 17.96 -1.44
CA LEU A 521 4.08 16.98 -2.29
C LEU A 521 2.67 16.68 -1.76
N ASN A 522 2.52 16.50 -0.44
CA ASN A 522 1.21 16.34 0.20
C ASN A 522 0.34 17.58 -0.02
N SER A 523 0.91 18.78 0.07
CA SER A 523 0.20 20.03 -0.22
C SER A 523 -0.32 20.08 -1.67
N LEU A 524 0.51 19.71 -2.66
CA LEU A 524 0.07 19.61 -4.07
C LEU A 524 -1.05 18.58 -4.26
N TYR A 525 -0.93 17.42 -3.61
CA TYR A 525 -1.96 16.39 -3.62
C TYR A 525 -3.28 16.93 -3.04
N ASP A 526 -3.21 17.60 -1.88
CA ASP A 526 -4.38 18.15 -1.21
C ASP A 526 -5.05 19.28 -1.99
N MET A 527 -4.27 20.05 -2.75
CA MET A 527 -4.72 21.05 -3.72
C MET A 527 -5.23 20.44 -5.05
N GLY A 528 -5.32 19.11 -5.16
CA GLY A 528 -5.98 18.44 -6.27
C GLY A 528 -5.08 17.83 -7.35
N LEU A 529 -3.75 17.96 -7.22
CA LEU A 529 -2.80 17.32 -8.12
C LEU A 529 -2.46 15.91 -7.60
N SER A 530 -3.39 14.97 -7.79
CA SER A 530 -3.20 13.59 -7.28
C SER A 530 -2.21 12.76 -8.11
N PHE A 531 -2.07 13.08 -9.40
CA PHE A 531 -1.17 12.44 -10.34
C PHE A 531 -0.69 13.45 -11.39
N VAL A 532 0.41 13.10 -12.04
CA VAL A 532 0.81 13.65 -13.34
C VAL A 532 0.62 12.58 -14.40
N PHE A 533 0.47 12.95 -15.67
CA PHE A 533 0.24 12.00 -16.74
C PHE A 533 1.20 12.20 -17.91
N GLU A 534 1.46 11.09 -18.59
CA GLU A 534 2.12 11.04 -19.89
C GLU A 534 1.09 10.67 -20.96
N VAL A 535 1.37 11.06 -22.20
CA VAL A 535 0.51 10.76 -23.34
C VAL A 535 1.12 9.63 -24.15
N GLU A 536 0.32 8.62 -24.46
CA GLU A 536 0.71 7.49 -25.30
C GLU A 536 -0.23 7.35 -26.51
N LYS A 537 0.25 6.66 -27.55
CA LYS A 537 -0.55 6.34 -28.73
C LYS A 537 -1.60 5.31 -28.37
N LYS A 538 -2.87 5.57 -28.72
CA LYS A 538 -3.94 4.59 -28.60
C LYS A 538 -3.71 3.42 -29.57
N PRO A 539 -3.63 2.16 -29.10
CA PRO A 539 -3.47 1.02 -29.99
C PRO A 539 -4.65 0.92 -30.97
N ARG A 540 -4.37 0.68 -32.25
CA ARG A 540 -5.38 0.44 -33.30
C ARG A 540 -5.60 -1.06 -33.44
N PHE A 541 -6.84 -1.51 -33.62
CA PHE A 541 -7.10 -2.91 -33.92
C PHE A 541 -6.58 -3.27 -35.33
N CYS A 542 -5.70 -4.27 -35.44
CA CYS A 542 -5.06 -4.66 -36.71
C CYS A 542 -5.86 -5.75 -37.44
N ILE A 543 -6.44 -5.42 -38.61
CA ILE A 543 -7.21 -6.37 -39.42
C ILE A 543 -6.32 -7.45 -40.05
N ASP A 544 -5.09 -7.10 -40.44
CA ASP A 544 -4.12 -8.06 -40.98
C ASP A 544 -3.74 -9.15 -39.97
N ALA A 545 -3.62 -8.78 -38.69
CA ALA A 545 -3.38 -9.71 -37.60
C ALA A 545 -4.57 -10.67 -37.36
N LEU A 546 -5.81 -10.17 -37.51
CA LEU A 546 -7.02 -11.00 -37.49
C LEU A 546 -7.04 -12.01 -38.66
N ILE A 547 -6.58 -11.61 -39.84
CA ILE A 547 -6.46 -12.53 -40.99
C ILE A 547 -5.43 -13.63 -40.71
N CYS A 548 -4.28 -13.30 -40.11
CA CYS A 548 -3.28 -14.29 -39.68
C CYS A 548 -3.87 -15.30 -38.67
N PHE A 549 -4.63 -14.81 -37.69
CA PHE A 549 -5.33 -15.66 -36.72
C PHE A 549 -6.31 -16.64 -37.40
N ILE A 550 -7.09 -16.16 -38.37
CA ILE A 550 -8.03 -17.00 -39.14
C ILE A 550 -7.28 -18.05 -39.97
N LEU A 551 -6.14 -17.70 -40.58
CA LEU A 551 -5.30 -18.64 -41.32
C LEU A 551 -4.73 -19.74 -40.42
N GLY A 552 -4.31 -19.39 -39.20
CA GLY A 552 -3.87 -20.35 -38.20
C GLY A 552 -4.96 -21.35 -37.79
N ALA A 553 -6.17 -20.86 -37.54
CA ALA A 553 -7.33 -21.71 -37.22
C ALA A 553 -7.69 -22.67 -38.37
N LEU A 554 -7.65 -22.20 -39.62
CA LEU A 554 -7.87 -23.04 -40.80
C LEU A 554 -6.77 -24.11 -40.97
N GLN A 555 -5.53 -23.79 -40.60
CA GLN A 555 -4.41 -24.72 -40.68
C GLN A 555 -4.47 -25.82 -39.60
N ILE A 556 -4.95 -25.49 -38.40
CA ILE A 556 -5.26 -26.48 -37.36
C ILE A 556 -6.34 -27.45 -37.85
N LEU A 557 -7.43 -26.93 -38.43
CA LEU A 557 -8.51 -27.76 -38.98
C LEU A 557 -8.01 -28.70 -40.09
N ALA A 558 -7.15 -28.20 -40.98
CA ALA A 558 -6.50 -29.02 -42.01
C ALA A 558 -5.58 -30.10 -41.41
N GLY A 559 -4.81 -29.77 -40.36
CA GLY A 559 -3.95 -30.72 -39.68
C GLY A 559 -4.72 -31.82 -38.94
N ILE A 560 -5.84 -31.46 -38.27
CA ILE A 560 -6.76 -32.42 -37.63
C ILE A 560 -7.35 -33.37 -38.67
N LEU A 561 -7.77 -32.85 -39.82
CA LEU A 561 -8.31 -33.65 -40.92
C LEU A 561 -7.27 -34.62 -41.49
N VAL A 562 -6.02 -34.19 -41.65
CA VAL A 562 -4.91 -35.05 -42.09
C VAL A 562 -4.61 -36.15 -41.08
N CYS A 563 -4.61 -35.83 -39.78
CA CYS A 563 -4.45 -36.83 -38.72
C CYS A 563 -5.59 -37.86 -38.73
N ALA A 564 -6.82 -37.43 -38.96
CA ALA A 564 -8.01 -38.29 -38.96
C ALA A 564 -8.08 -39.22 -40.19
N VAL A 565 -7.69 -38.74 -41.38
CA VAL A 565 -7.87 -39.48 -42.65
C VAL A 565 -6.65 -40.36 -43.00
N SER A 566 -5.48 -40.11 -42.42
CA SER A 566 -4.23 -40.79 -42.82
C SER A 566 -3.94 -42.13 -42.11
N PHE A 567 -4.83 -42.61 -41.23
CA PHE A 567 -4.69 -43.89 -40.50
C PHE A 567 -3.28 -44.09 -39.90
N GLY A 568 -2.69 -43.03 -39.33
CA GLY A 568 -1.39 -43.07 -38.66
C GLY A 568 -0.16 -42.78 -39.55
N THR A 569 -0.31 -42.75 -40.89
CA THR A 569 0.83 -42.59 -41.81
C THR A 569 1.29 -41.15 -42.03
N ALA A 570 0.40 -40.16 -41.84
CA ALA A 570 0.71 -38.74 -41.98
C ALA A 570 0.49 -37.93 -40.69
N THR A 571 0.38 -38.60 -39.54
CA THR A 571 0.12 -37.96 -38.22
C THR A 571 1.21 -36.96 -37.84
N GLN A 572 2.48 -37.22 -38.17
CA GLN A 572 3.58 -36.27 -37.92
C GLN A 572 3.42 -34.97 -38.72
N PHE A 573 2.92 -35.07 -39.95
CA PHE A 573 2.64 -33.91 -40.81
C PHE A 573 1.38 -33.15 -40.35
N GLY A 574 0.32 -33.87 -39.98
CA GLY A 574 -0.89 -33.25 -39.43
C GLY A 574 -0.63 -32.54 -38.09
N MET A 575 0.21 -33.11 -37.21
CA MET A 575 0.65 -32.46 -35.97
C MET A 575 1.53 -31.24 -36.23
N GLY A 576 2.37 -31.25 -37.27
CA GLY A 576 3.12 -30.08 -37.72
C GLY A 576 2.19 -28.94 -38.19
N LEU A 577 1.15 -29.25 -38.97
CA LEU A 577 0.16 -28.26 -39.39
C LEU A 577 -0.61 -27.66 -38.21
N ILE A 578 -0.97 -28.48 -37.21
CA ILE A 578 -1.65 -28.02 -35.98
C ILE A 578 -0.72 -27.10 -35.18
N SER A 579 0.53 -27.50 -34.95
CA SER A 579 1.51 -26.70 -34.20
C SER A 579 1.75 -25.35 -34.85
N GLU A 580 1.91 -25.32 -36.18
CA GLU A 580 2.09 -24.09 -36.94
C GLU A 580 0.84 -23.21 -36.91
N GLY A 581 -0.35 -23.79 -37.04
CA GLY A 581 -1.60 -23.04 -36.96
C GLY A 581 -1.84 -22.41 -35.58
N VAL A 582 -1.38 -23.06 -34.50
CA VAL A 582 -1.37 -22.46 -33.15
C VAL A 582 -0.40 -21.28 -33.08
N SER A 583 0.79 -21.40 -33.68
CA SER A 583 1.78 -20.31 -33.74
C SER A 583 1.24 -19.09 -34.50
N ASP A 584 0.54 -19.30 -35.62
CA ASP A 584 -0.08 -18.20 -36.39
C ASP A 584 -1.20 -17.50 -35.61
N MET A 585 -1.97 -18.26 -34.82
CA MET A 585 -3.00 -17.70 -33.95
C MET A 585 -2.40 -16.83 -32.85
N ILE A 586 -1.30 -17.25 -32.23
CA ILE A 586 -0.59 -16.46 -31.21
C ILE A 586 -0.03 -15.17 -31.82
N GLU A 587 0.62 -15.25 -32.98
CA GLU A 587 1.17 -14.08 -33.68
C GLU A 587 0.06 -13.13 -34.15
N GLY A 588 -1.08 -13.67 -34.58
CA GLY A 588 -2.28 -12.90 -34.91
C GLY A 588 -2.89 -12.18 -33.70
N VAL A 589 -2.98 -12.85 -32.54
CA VAL A 589 -3.45 -12.21 -31.29
C VAL A 589 -2.50 -11.10 -30.85
N ARG A 590 -1.18 -11.36 -30.91
CA ARG A 590 -0.16 -10.38 -30.61
C ARG A 590 -0.25 -9.15 -31.51
N GLY A 591 -0.37 -9.34 -32.82
CA GLY A 591 -0.54 -8.24 -33.77
C GLY A 591 -1.88 -7.50 -33.61
N MET A 592 -2.94 -8.15 -33.14
CA MET A 592 -4.22 -7.49 -32.82
C MET A 592 -4.11 -6.59 -31.58
N ILE A 593 -3.30 -6.98 -30.59
CA ILE A 593 -3.04 -6.21 -29.36
C ILE A 593 -2.07 -5.05 -29.64
N GLU A 594 -0.97 -5.32 -30.34
CA GLU A 594 0.06 -4.32 -30.68
C GLU A 594 -0.39 -3.37 -31.80
N GLY A 595 -1.41 -3.76 -32.57
CA GLY A 595 -2.01 -2.96 -33.61
C GLY A 595 -1.22 -2.86 -34.92
N ALA A 596 -0.23 -3.73 -35.10
CA ALA A 596 0.59 -3.84 -36.29
C ALA A 596 0.89 -5.32 -36.62
N PHE A 597 1.02 -5.66 -37.90
CA PHE A 597 1.33 -7.02 -38.35
C PHE A 597 2.17 -7.00 -39.63
N SER A 598 3.27 -7.75 -39.67
CA SER A 598 4.20 -7.81 -40.81
C SER A 598 4.06 -9.13 -41.58
N TRP A 599 3.45 -9.07 -42.77
CA TRP A 599 3.33 -10.23 -43.66
C TRP A 599 4.67 -10.78 -44.14
N ALA A 600 5.71 -9.94 -44.22
CA ALA A 600 7.04 -10.35 -44.68
C ALA A 600 7.76 -11.21 -43.62
N GLU A 601 7.71 -10.79 -42.35
CA GLU A 601 8.31 -11.53 -41.23
C GLU A 601 7.56 -12.83 -40.97
N TRP A 602 6.22 -12.78 -41.02
CA TRP A 602 5.37 -13.97 -40.97
C TRP A 602 5.73 -14.98 -42.08
N ALA A 603 5.87 -14.53 -43.33
CA ALA A 603 6.19 -15.41 -44.46
C ALA A 603 7.59 -16.04 -44.35
N VAL A 604 8.57 -15.32 -43.80
CA VAL A 604 9.92 -15.83 -43.56
C VAL A 604 9.90 -16.91 -42.46
N SER A 605 9.22 -16.63 -41.35
CA SER A 605 9.02 -17.59 -40.26
C SER A 605 8.31 -18.87 -40.75
N LYS A 606 7.23 -18.70 -41.52
CA LYS A 606 6.46 -19.78 -42.13
C LYS A 606 7.30 -20.66 -43.05
N ALA A 607 8.15 -20.06 -43.89
CA ALA A 607 8.99 -20.79 -44.83
C ALA A 607 10.06 -21.66 -44.12
N ILE A 608 10.61 -21.16 -43.01
CA ILE A 608 11.57 -21.89 -42.18
C ILE A 608 10.89 -23.11 -41.53
N ASN A 609 9.69 -22.92 -40.97
CA ASN A 609 8.97 -23.97 -40.28
C ASN A 609 8.39 -25.05 -41.20
N ILE A 610 7.86 -24.65 -42.37
CA ILE A 610 7.44 -25.59 -43.43
C ILE A 610 8.65 -26.36 -43.95
N GLY A 611 9.81 -25.70 -44.10
CA GLY A 611 11.08 -26.33 -44.46
C GLY A 611 11.51 -27.40 -43.44
N MET A 612 11.39 -27.13 -42.15
CA MET A 612 11.70 -28.10 -41.09
C MET A 612 10.71 -29.27 -41.03
N SER A 613 9.42 -29.02 -41.24
CA SER A 613 8.37 -30.06 -41.27
C SER A 613 8.44 -30.96 -42.52
N LEU A 614 9.02 -30.48 -43.62
CA LEU A 614 9.21 -31.25 -44.86
C LEU A 614 10.47 -32.13 -44.83
N VAL A 615 11.53 -31.70 -44.12
CA VAL A 615 12.79 -32.46 -44.00
C VAL A 615 12.62 -33.70 -43.11
N THR A 616 11.68 -33.68 -42.17
CA THR A 616 11.36 -34.81 -41.29
C THR A 616 10.46 -35.88 -41.92
N ALA A 617 9.89 -35.64 -43.12
CA ALA A 617 8.91 -36.52 -43.77
C ALA A 617 9.48 -37.51 -44.83
N GLY A 618 10.79 -37.52 -45.10
CA GLY A 618 11.45 -38.53 -45.97
C GLY A 618 11.49 -38.17 -47.48
N PHE A 619 12.65 -38.38 -48.11
CA PHE A 619 13.03 -37.87 -49.43
C PHE A 619 12.74 -38.85 -50.60
N SER A 620 11.97 -38.43 -51.61
CA SER A 620 12.19 -38.78 -53.03
C SER A 620 11.53 -37.84 -54.05
N VAL A 621 10.56 -37.01 -53.64
CA VAL A 621 9.80 -36.12 -54.57
C VAL A 621 10.37 -34.68 -54.66
N ILE A 622 11.47 -34.41 -53.98
CA ILE A 622 11.87 -33.04 -53.59
C ILE A 622 12.46 -32.18 -54.71
N LYS A 623 12.83 -32.75 -55.87
CA LYS A 623 13.50 -31.94 -56.92
C LYS A 623 12.55 -31.16 -57.84
N LYS A 624 11.24 -31.44 -57.89
CA LYS A 624 10.28 -30.76 -58.79
C LYS A 624 9.37 -29.74 -58.10
N ALA A 625 9.00 -29.96 -56.84
CA ALA A 625 8.12 -29.03 -56.10
C ALA A 625 8.87 -27.77 -55.62
N VAL A 626 10.07 -27.94 -55.05
CA VAL A 626 10.87 -26.84 -54.48
C VAL A 626 11.32 -25.83 -55.55
N THR A 627 11.65 -26.29 -56.76
CA THR A 627 12.05 -25.40 -57.87
C THR A 627 10.89 -24.63 -58.49
N GLY A 628 9.66 -25.14 -58.39
CA GLY A 628 8.44 -24.45 -58.85
C GLY A 628 8.05 -23.31 -57.91
N THR A 629 8.06 -23.59 -56.60
CA THR A 629 7.72 -22.60 -55.55
C THR A 629 8.78 -21.49 -55.46
N TYR A 630 10.07 -21.81 -55.58
CA TYR A 630 11.13 -20.79 -55.61
C TYR A 630 11.04 -19.84 -56.84
N ARG A 631 10.64 -20.37 -58.01
CA ARG A 631 10.40 -19.55 -59.22
C ARG A 631 9.16 -18.67 -59.11
N ALA A 632 8.09 -19.16 -58.47
CA ALA A 632 6.87 -18.39 -58.23
C ALA A 632 7.09 -17.26 -57.22
N ILE A 633 7.84 -17.51 -56.15
CA ILE A 633 8.20 -16.50 -55.12
C ILE A 633 9.14 -15.43 -55.70
N LYS A 634 10.13 -15.82 -56.52
CA LYS A 634 11.01 -14.85 -57.20
C LYS A 634 10.24 -13.94 -58.16
N GLY A 635 9.19 -14.45 -58.82
CA GLY A 635 8.31 -13.66 -59.70
C GLY A 635 7.41 -12.66 -58.96
N LEU A 636 7.10 -12.93 -57.68
CA LEU A 636 6.34 -12.04 -56.80
C LEU A 636 7.22 -10.87 -56.31
N VAL A 637 8.48 -11.15 -55.96
CA VAL A 637 9.47 -10.15 -55.53
C VAL A 637 9.92 -9.24 -56.68
N THR A 638 9.90 -9.72 -57.94
CA THR A 638 10.17 -8.90 -59.13
C THR A 638 8.93 -8.23 -59.75
N GLY A 639 7.74 -8.38 -59.13
CA GLY A 639 6.49 -7.71 -59.55
C GLY A 639 5.80 -8.28 -60.80
N THR A 640 6.18 -9.47 -61.27
CA THR A 640 5.68 -10.07 -62.52
C THR A 640 4.48 -11.03 -62.35
N LYS A 641 4.07 -11.34 -61.11
CA LYS A 641 2.89 -12.17 -60.79
C LYS A 641 2.06 -11.56 -59.65
N THR A 642 0.74 -11.81 -59.66
CA THR A 642 -0.20 -11.36 -58.61
C THR A 642 -0.41 -12.43 -57.53
N PHE A 643 -0.71 -12.01 -56.30
CA PHE A 643 -0.89 -12.90 -55.13
C PHE A 643 -1.91 -14.02 -55.35
N ALA A 644 -3.01 -13.77 -56.06
CA ALA A 644 -4.01 -14.78 -56.40
C ALA A 644 -3.46 -15.91 -57.29
N SER A 645 -2.53 -15.60 -58.21
CA SER A 645 -1.91 -16.60 -59.09
C SER A 645 -0.91 -17.51 -58.36
N VAL A 646 -0.27 -16.99 -57.31
CA VAL A 646 0.67 -17.75 -56.47
C VAL A 646 -0.08 -18.70 -55.54
N ALA A 647 -1.24 -18.30 -55.02
CA ALA A 647 -2.13 -19.18 -54.27
C ALA A 647 -2.63 -20.37 -55.13
N ASP A 648 -3.02 -20.13 -56.39
CA ASP A 648 -3.50 -21.18 -57.30
C ASP A 648 -2.40 -22.20 -57.68
N ASP A 649 -1.15 -21.73 -57.88
CA ASP A 649 0.03 -22.59 -58.16
C ASP A 649 0.42 -23.48 -56.95
N ILE A 650 0.24 -22.96 -55.73
CA ILE A 650 0.48 -23.69 -54.46
C ILE A 650 -0.59 -24.77 -54.24
N ILE A 651 -1.86 -24.46 -54.50
CA ILE A 651 -2.99 -25.40 -54.40
C ILE A 651 -2.83 -26.56 -55.41
N LYS A 652 -2.42 -26.27 -56.65
CA LYS A 652 -2.14 -27.31 -57.67
C LYS A 652 -0.95 -28.20 -57.28
N SER A 653 0.09 -27.63 -56.66
CA SER A 653 1.25 -28.37 -56.17
C SER A 653 0.90 -29.30 -54.99
N GLY A 654 0.06 -28.83 -54.06
CA GLY A 654 -0.46 -29.66 -52.95
C GLY A 654 -1.32 -30.84 -53.42
N LYS A 655 -2.12 -30.63 -54.48
CA LYS A 655 -2.96 -31.68 -55.09
C LYS A 655 -2.11 -32.78 -55.75
N ALA A 656 -0.99 -32.42 -56.40
CA ALA A 656 -0.06 -33.38 -57.01
C ALA A 656 0.66 -34.26 -55.97
N VAL A 657 1.05 -33.66 -54.83
CA VAL A 657 1.68 -34.39 -53.70
C VAL A 657 0.70 -35.37 -53.06
N PHE A 658 -0.55 -34.96 -52.83
CA PHE A 658 -1.61 -35.80 -52.27
C PHE A 658 -1.93 -37.02 -53.15
N THR A 659 -1.84 -36.87 -54.47
CA THR A 659 -2.10 -37.96 -55.43
C THR A 659 -0.93 -38.97 -55.52
N SER A 660 0.31 -38.51 -55.32
CA SER A 660 1.52 -39.35 -55.33
C SER A 660 1.69 -40.20 -54.05
N VAL A 661 1.19 -39.72 -52.92
CA VAL A 661 1.21 -40.46 -51.65
C VAL A 661 0.25 -41.66 -51.73
N LYS A 662 -0.88 -41.50 -52.42
CA LYS A 662 -1.86 -42.57 -52.65
C LYS A 662 -1.32 -43.75 -53.49
N SER A 663 -0.42 -43.51 -54.45
CA SER A 663 0.10 -44.57 -55.34
C SER A 663 1.28 -45.35 -54.75
N THR A 664 1.98 -44.78 -53.77
CA THR A 664 3.21 -45.37 -53.19
C THR A 664 2.90 -46.35 -52.05
N VAL A 665 1.69 -46.26 -51.48
CA VAL A 665 1.21 -47.11 -50.37
C VAL A 665 0.90 -48.55 -50.80
N THR A 666 0.82 -48.84 -52.10
CA THR A 666 0.39 -50.17 -52.59
C THR A 666 1.51 -51.19 -52.79
N SER A 667 2.81 -50.84 -52.72
CA SER A 667 3.87 -51.70 -53.30
C SER A 667 5.16 -51.96 -52.49
N ALA A 668 5.25 -51.68 -51.19
CA ALA A 668 6.51 -51.95 -50.47
C ALA A 668 6.31 -52.42 -49.02
N VAL A 669 5.93 -53.69 -48.88
CA VAL A 669 6.16 -54.49 -47.66
C VAL A 669 7.39 -55.37 -47.95
N SER A 670 8.37 -55.38 -47.02
CA SER A 670 9.57 -56.25 -46.94
C SER A 670 10.88 -55.81 -47.66
N SER A 671 11.87 -55.33 -46.87
CA SER A 671 13.31 -55.72 -46.92
C SER A 671 14.20 -54.76 -46.09
N VAL A 672 15.20 -55.32 -45.39
CA VAL A 672 16.03 -54.72 -44.32
C VAL A 672 17.52 -54.74 -44.69
N SER A 673 18.31 -53.70 -44.31
CA SER A 673 19.61 -53.75 -43.54
C SER A 673 20.43 -52.45 -43.71
N LYS A 674 20.62 -51.59 -42.69
CA LYS A 674 21.46 -51.56 -41.45
C LYS A 674 22.91 -51.07 -41.57
N GLU A 675 23.61 -51.18 -42.71
CA GLU A 675 25.04 -50.81 -42.78
C GLU A 675 25.33 -49.43 -43.40
N SER A 676 24.48 -48.92 -44.29
CA SER A 676 24.69 -47.56 -44.85
C SER A 676 24.38 -46.42 -43.86
N LEU A 677 23.63 -46.71 -42.79
CA LEU A 677 23.19 -45.71 -41.82
C LEU A 677 24.31 -45.32 -40.84
N GLN A 678 25.25 -46.21 -40.54
CA GLN A 678 26.32 -45.94 -39.58
C GLN A 678 27.36 -44.95 -40.10
N GLN A 679 27.57 -44.87 -41.42
CA GLN A 679 28.59 -44.01 -42.03
C GLN A 679 28.17 -42.53 -42.04
N SER A 680 26.88 -42.22 -42.21
CA SER A 680 26.37 -40.84 -42.17
C SER A 680 26.31 -40.25 -40.75
N ILE A 681 26.31 -41.09 -39.72
CA ILE A 681 26.18 -40.69 -38.31
C ILE A 681 27.49 -40.10 -37.74
N LYS A 682 28.65 -40.44 -38.31
CA LYS A 682 29.95 -40.00 -37.76
C LYS A 682 30.35 -38.57 -38.15
N THR A 683 29.88 -38.05 -39.28
CA THR A 683 30.27 -36.72 -39.79
C THR A 683 29.35 -35.59 -39.29
N LEU A 684 28.28 -35.93 -38.56
CA LEU A 684 27.28 -35.01 -37.96
C LEU A 684 27.55 -34.71 -36.47
N ALA A 685 28.73 -35.05 -35.96
CA ALA A 685 29.06 -35.08 -34.53
C ALA A 685 29.43 -33.72 -33.87
N THR A 686 28.98 -32.57 -34.40
CA THR A 686 29.42 -31.25 -33.90
C THR A 686 28.33 -30.22 -33.54
N SER A 687 27.06 -30.58 -33.31
CA SER A 687 26.10 -29.67 -32.63
C SER A 687 25.19 -30.37 -31.60
N SER A 688 24.94 -29.71 -30.46
CA SER A 688 24.54 -30.31 -29.18
C SER A 688 23.05 -30.23 -28.80
N THR A 689 22.19 -29.54 -29.54
CA THR A 689 20.81 -29.22 -29.03
C THR A 689 19.73 -30.21 -29.48
N ALA A 690 19.97 -31.05 -30.48
CA ALA A 690 19.02 -32.07 -30.94
C ALA A 690 19.24 -33.47 -30.33
N ARG A 691 20.33 -33.66 -29.58
CA ARG A 691 20.84 -34.99 -29.20
C ARG A 691 20.04 -35.67 -28.08
N ASN A 692 19.35 -34.92 -27.24
CA ASN A 692 18.57 -35.50 -26.14
C ASN A 692 17.09 -35.73 -26.45
N SER A 693 16.56 -35.23 -27.57
CA SER A 693 15.17 -35.50 -27.94
C SER A 693 14.93 -36.90 -28.51
N PHE A 694 15.95 -37.72 -28.80
CA PHE A 694 15.70 -38.93 -29.62
C PHE A 694 15.99 -40.30 -29.00
N ILE A 695 16.98 -40.49 -28.13
CA ILE A 695 17.57 -41.84 -28.04
C ILE A 695 17.00 -42.73 -26.91
N GLN A 696 16.31 -42.18 -25.90
CA GLN A 696 15.83 -42.97 -24.77
C GLN A 696 14.33 -43.31 -24.74
N ALA A 697 13.37 -42.39 -24.82
CA ALA A 697 11.97 -42.77 -24.53
C ALA A 697 11.23 -43.48 -25.68
N ALA A 698 11.76 -43.37 -26.90
CA ALA A 698 11.48 -44.32 -27.97
C ALA A 698 11.74 -45.79 -27.57
N LYS A 699 12.56 -46.09 -26.54
CA LYS A 699 12.79 -47.47 -26.05
C LYS A 699 11.69 -48.02 -25.14
N PHE A 700 10.88 -47.20 -24.48
CA PHE A 700 9.82 -47.70 -23.58
C PHE A 700 8.48 -47.84 -24.30
N ALA A 701 8.12 -46.86 -25.14
CA ALA A 701 6.94 -46.95 -26.01
C ALA A 701 7.04 -48.11 -27.01
N GLY A 702 8.25 -48.44 -27.47
CA GLY A 702 8.52 -49.61 -28.30
C GLY A 702 8.37 -50.97 -27.59
N LYS A 703 8.24 -51.02 -26.26
CA LYS A 703 8.17 -52.28 -25.50
C LYS A 703 6.75 -52.71 -25.10
N GLU A 704 5.81 -51.78 -24.89
CA GLU A 704 4.42 -52.13 -24.55
C GLU A 704 3.46 -52.22 -25.74
N ILE A 705 3.79 -51.56 -26.86
CA ILE A 705 3.04 -51.67 -28.13
C ILE A 705 3.11 -53.10 -28.71
N VAL A 706 4.05 -53.94 -28.24
CA VAL A 706 4.19 -55.34 -28.69
C VAL A 706 3.16 -56.27 -28.02
N LYS A 707 2.43 -55.86 -26.97
CA LYS A 707 1.62 -56.82 -26.19
C LYS A 707 0.10 -56.80 -26.38
N GLN A 708 -0.63 -55.69 -26.37
CA GLN A 708 -2.11 -55.74 -26.48
C GLN A 708 -2.71 -54.47 -27.10
N GLY A 709 -3.52 -54.62 -28.16
CA GLY A 709 -4.18 -53.50 -28.85
C GLY A 709 -5.39 -52.93 -28.08
N VAL A 710 -5.67 -51.63 -28.27
CA VAL A 710 -6.97 -50.93 -28.23
C VAL A 710 -6.77 -49.42 -28.55
N LEU A 711 -7.80 -48.80 -29.16
CA LEU A 711 -7.90 -47.44 -29.73
C LEU A 711 -7.81 -46.24 -28.75
N THR A 712 -7.56 -46.46 -27.46
CA THR A 712 -7.48 -45.41 -26.43
C THR A 712 -6.14 -44.66 -26.42
N GLY A 713 -5.11 -45.18 -27.09
CA GLY A 713 -3.75 -44.60 -27.06
C GLY A 713 -3.55 -43.30 -27.84
N LEU A 714 -4.41 -42.97 -28.81
CA LEU A 714 -4.30 -41.74 -29.62
C LEU A 714 -4.77 -40.50 -28.82
N GLU A 715 -5.79 -40.68 -27.99
CA GLU A 715 -6.38 -39.64 -27.13
C GLU A 715 -5.44 -39.26 -25.97
N GLU A 716 -4.83 -40.28 -25.34
CA GLU A 716 -3.81 -40.13 -24.30
C GLU A 716 -2.50 -39.50 -24.84
N GLY A 717 -2.08 -39.89 -26.06
CA GLY A 717 -0.88 -39.35 -26.70
C GLY A 717 -0.99 -37.88 -27.10
N LEU A 718 -2.16 -37.44 -27.57
CA LEU A 718 -2.44 -36.04 -27.87
C LEU A 718 -2.49 -35.20 -26.58
N LYS A 719 -3.16 -35.71 -25.53
CA LYS A 719 -3.18 -35.10 -24.19
C LYS A 719 -1.78 -34.91 -23.64
N ALA A 720 -0.92 -35.92 -23.76
CA ALA A 720 0.45 -35.87 -23.27
C ALA A 720 1.32 -34.86 -24.03
N ALA A 721 1.15 -34.76 -25.35
CA ALA A 721 1.89 -33.81 -26.19
C ALA A 721 1.47 -32.35 -25.94
N PHE A 722 0.15 -32.09 -25.85
CA PHE A 722 -0.36 -30.75 -25.53
C PHE A 722 0.02 -30.34 -24.11
N LYS A 723 -0.08 -31.26 -23.14
CA LYS A 723 0.37 -31.02 -21.77
C LYS A 723 1.85 -30.64 -21.75
N ALA A 724 2.74 -31.38 -22.43
CA ALA A 724 4.18 -31.10 -22.42
C ALA A 724 4.56 -29.73 -23.02
N ILE A 725 3.92 -29.32 -24.11
CA ILE A 725 4.20 -28.05 -24.80
C ILE A 725 3.70 -26.86 -23.97
N PHE A 726 2.45 -26.95 -23.48
CA PHE A 726 1.86 -25.90 -22.64
C PHE A 726 2.55 -25.82 -21.28
N GLU A 727 2.93 -26.96 -20.69
CA GLU A 727 3.65 -27.05 -19.42
C GLU A 727 5.00 -26.35 -19.48
N SER A 728 5.78 -26.49 -20.56
CA SER A 728 7.07 -25.78 -20.67
C SER A 728 6.93 -24.26 -20.79
N SER A 729 5.95 -23.78 -21.57
CA SER A 729 5.77 -22.35 -21.86
C SER A 729 5.09 -21.63 -20.68
N LEU A 730 4.08 -22.25 -20.09
CA LEU A 730 3.37 -21.72 -18.92
C LEU A 730 4.29 -21.69 -17.70
N ARG A 731 5.06 -22.77 -17.46
CA ARG A 731 6.02 -22.81 -16.35
C ARG A 731 7.09 -21.75 -16.49
N GLN A 732 7.56 -21.47 -17.71
CA GLN A 732 8.53 -20.40 -17.96
C GLN A 732 7.91 -19.01 -17.68
N THR A 733 6.70 -18.74 -18.15
CA THR A 733 6.01 -17.45 -17.95
C THR A 733 5.66 -17.19 -16.49
N VAL A 734 5.09 -18.18 -15.79
CA VAL A 734 4.74 -18.10 -14.36
C VAL A 734 6.01 -17.94 -13.51
N SER A 735 7.05 -18.70 -13.81
CA SER A 735 8.33 -18.59 -13.08
C SER A 735 8.97 -17.23 -13.29
N SER A 736 9.03 -16.71 -14.53
CA SER A 736 9.59 -15.39 -14.79
C SER A 736 8.81 -14.28 -14.07
N ALA A 737 7.47 -14.31 -14.12
CA ALA A 737 6.64 -13.30 -13.46
C ALA A 737 6.79 -13.31 -11.92
N ILE A 738 6.77 -14.49 -11.29
CA ILE A 738 6.90 -14.63 -9.83
C ILE A 738 8.32 -14.31 -9.34
N ILE A 739 9.35 -14.75 -10.07
CA ILE A 739 10.75 -14.51 -9.69
C ILE A 739 11.13 -13.03 -9.85
N GLU A 740 10.55 -12.32 -10.83
CA GLU A 740 10.79 -10.88 -11.02
C GLU A 740 9.97 -10.00 -10.05
N ASN A 741 8.89 -10.52 -9.47
CA ASN A 741 8.01 -9.74 -8.59
C ASN A 741 8.63 -9.49 -7.21
N THR A 742 8.93 -8.23 -6.90
CA THR A 742 9.54 -7.80 -5.62
C THR A 742 8.54 -7.85 -4.45
N THR A 743 7.25 -7.74 -4.72
CA THR A 743 6.19 -7.74 -3.72
C THR A 743 5.98 -9.14 -3.11
N VAL A 744 5.98 -10.21 -3.92
CA VAL A 744 5.91 -11.61 -3.42
C VAL A 744 7.11 -11.91 -2.53
N LYS A 745 8.30 -11.48 -2.96
CA LYS A 745 9.54 -11.64 -2.18
C LYS A 745 9.40 -10.96 -0.80
N LYS A 746 8.85 -9.75 -0.76
CA LYS A 746 8.61 -9.02 0.50
C LYS A 746 7.63 -9.75 1.42
N TYR A 747 6.52 -10.27 0.89
CA TYR A 747 5.57 -11.05 1.70
C TYR A 747 6.17 -12.37 2.22
N LEU A 748 6.94 -13.09 1.40
CA LEU A 748 7.62 -14.31 1.84
C LEU A 748 8.70 -14.02 2.90
N THR A 749 9.46 -12.92 2.77
CA THR A 749 10.42 -12.49 3.80
C THR A 749 9.71 -12.15 5.11
N LYS A 750 8.61 -11.39 5.04
CA LYS A 750 7.77 -11.08 6.20
C LYS A 750 7.26 -12.35 6.88
N PHE A 751 6.76 -13.30 6.09
CA PHE A 751 6.29 -14.59 6.57
C PHE A 751 7.38 -15.39 7.30
N ILE A 752 8.60 -15.46 6.74
CA ILE A 752 9.74 -16.18 7.34
C ILE A 752 10.21 -15.53 8.64
N ILE A 753 10.34 -14.19 8.65
CA ILE A 753 10.86 -13.45 9.81
C ILE A 753 9.93 -13.64 11.01
N VAL A 754 8.62 -13.51 10.82
CA VAL A 754 7.66 -13.61 11.92
C VAL A 754 7.54 -15.05 12.44
N HIS A 755 7.57 -16.06 11.57
CA HIS A 755 7.37 -17.45 12.00
C HIS A 755 8.63 -18.15 12.49
N SER A 756 9.83 -17.69 12.12
CA SER A 756 11.06 -18.49 12.31
C SER A 756 12.29 -17.74 12.77
N VAL A 757 12.25 -16.41 12.87
CA VAL A 757 13.42 -15.61 13.27
C VAL A 757 13.09 -14.74 14.50
N PRO A 758 13.45 -15.19 15.71
CA PRO A 758 13.14 -14.42 16.92
C PRO A 758 13.93 -13.10 16.96
N VAL A 759 13.32 -12.05 17.51
CA VAL A 759 13.90 -10.70 17.60
C VAL A 759 15.23 -10.70 18.38
N SER A 760 15.47 -11.69 19.25
CA SER A 760 16.71 -11.86 20.02
C SER A 760 17.97 -12.05 19.15
N VAL A 761 17.83 -12.47 17.88
CA VAL A 761 18.96 -12.67 16.96
C VAL A 761 19.68 -11.35 16.64
N LEU A 762 18.95 -10.22 16.66
CA LEU A 762 19.49 -8.88 16.43
C LEU A 762 20.50 -8.42 17.52
N LYS A 763 20.53 -9.08 18.68
CA LYS A 763 21.43 -8.75 19.80
C LYS A 763 22.70 -9.60 19.83
N SER A 764 22.87 -10.56 18.91
CA SER A 764 24.02 -11.48 18.89
C SER A 764 25.08 -11.03 17.87
N GLU A 765 26.37 -11.13 18.22
CA GLU A 765 27.49 -10.82 17.32
C GLU A 765 27.64 -11.82 16.14
N GLU A 766 26.82 -12.88 16.10
CA GLU A 766 26.89 -13.95 15.10
C GLU A 766 25.63 -14.04 14.21
N MET A 767 25.03 -12.90 13.85
CA MET A 767 23.83 -12.84 13.00
C MET A 767 24.00 -13.57 11.65
N SER A 768 25.22 -13.62 11.10
CA SER A 768 25.54 -14.30 9.84
C SER A 768 25.60 -15.83 9.94
N LYS A 769 25.57 -16.41 11.15
CA LYS A 769 25.62 -17.88 11.39
C LYS A 769 24.27 -18.48 11.79
N PHE A 770 23.22 -17.67 11.94
CA PHE A 770 21.90 -18.15 12.34
C PHE A 770 21.28 -19.05 11.27
N GLN A 771 20.79 -20.23 11.68
CA GLN A 771 20.09 -21.19 10.81
C GLN A 771 18.67 -21.43 11.32
N ILE A 772 17.71 -21.39 10.40
CA ILE A 772 16.31 -21.72 10.65
C ILE A 772 16.21 -23.23 10.84
N LYS A 773 15.63 -23.67 11.96
CA LYS A 773 15.42 -25.10 12.25
C LYS A 773 14.55 -25.76 11.19
N ASP A 774 14.95 -26.93 10.71
CA ASP A 774 14.25 -27.64 9.64
C ASP A 774 12.80 -28.01 10.01
N GLU A 775 12.51 -28.22 11.30
CA GLU A 775 11.16 -28.46 11.83
C GLU A 775 10.16 -27.33 11.51
N ASN A 776 10.65 -26.09 11.32
CA ASN A 776 9.81 -24.94 10.98
C ASN A 776 9.65 -24.75 9.46
N LYS A 777 10.56 -25.32 8.64
CA LYS A 777 10.52 -25.17 7.17
C LYS A 777 9.38 -25.97 6.53
N THR A 778 9.09 -27.16 7.05
CA THR A 778 8.05 -28.05 6.49
C THR A 778 6.63 -27.49 6.62
N PRO A 779 6.20 -26.97 7.79
CA PRO A 779 4.88 -26.33 7.94
C PRO A 779 4.71 -25.10 7.05
N MET A 780 5.75 -24.25 6.96
CA MET A 780 5.74 -23.06 6.09
C MET A 780 5.51 -23.42 4.62
N LYS A 781 6.23 -24.44 4.12
CA LYS A 781 6.07 -24.93 2.76
C LYS A 781 4.65 -25.46 2.51
N SER A 782 4.07 -26.20 3.46
CA SER A 782 2.69 -26.73 3.34
C SER A 782 1.62 -25.63 3.30
N LEU A 783 1.84 -24.52 4.03
CA LEU A 783 0.92 -23.40 4.05
C LEU A 783 0.97 -22.64 2.72
N VAL A 784 2.17 -22.38 2.21
CA VAL A 784 2.39 -21.74 0.90
C VAL A 784 1.73 -22.53 -0.23
N VAL A 785 1.83 -23.86 -0.22
CA VAL A 785 1.13 -24.74 -1.18
C VAL A 785 -0.39 -24.54 -1.12
N ARG A 786 -0.99 -24.51 0.09
CA ARG A 786 -2.44 -24.27 0.23
C ARG A 786 -2.85 -22.87 -0.25
N MET A 787 -2.05 -21.85 0.02
CA MET A 787 -2.29 -20.48 -0.47
C MET A 787 -2.27 -20.43 -1.99
N CYS A 788 -1.33 -21.13 -2.64
CA CYS A 788 -1.26 -21.21 -4.11
C CYS A 788 -2.50 -21.90 -4.70
N GLN A 789 -2.96 -22.99 -4.09
CA GLN A 789 -4.18 -23.68 -4.50
C GLN A 789 -5.42 -22.80 -4.39
N SER A 790 -5.58 -22.11 -3.25
CA SER A 790 -6.68 -21.16 -3.04
C SER A 790 -6.63 -19.97 -4.00
N ALA A 791 -5.43 -19.46 -4.32
CA ALA A 791 -5.27 -18.36 -5.27
C ALA A 791 -5.71 -18.75 -6.69
N VAL A 792 -5.39 -19.97 -7.13
CA VAL A 792 -5.84 -20.48 -8.44
C VAL A 792 -7.36 -20.74 -8.44
N GLU A 793 -7.94 -21.15 -7.31
CA GLU A 793 -9.39 -21.30 -7.17
C GLU A 793 -10.12 -19.94 -7.14
N ASP A 794 -9.53 -18.89 -6.56
CA ASP A 794 -10.05 -17.52 -6.65
C ASP A 794 -10.08 -17.02 -8.11
N VAL A 795 -8.99 -17.26 -8.84
CA VAL A 795 -8.94 -17.01 -10.29
C VAL A 795 -10.00 -17.84 -11.01
N ARG A 796 -10.29 -19.06 -10.55
CA ARG A 796 -11.37 -19.90 -11.12
C ARG A 796 -12.76 -19.31 -10.90
N ASN A 797 -13.07 -18.81 -9.70
CA ASN A 797 -14.41 -18.35 -9.33
C ASN A 797 -14.88 -17.15 -10.16
N ASP A 798 -13.96 -16.35 -10.68
CA ASP A 798 -14.31 -15.27 -11.62
C ASP A 798 -14.75 -15.78 -13.00
N PHE A 799 -14.35 -17.00 -13.38
CA PHE A 799 -14.93 -17.67 -14.55
C PHE A 799 -16.40 -18.06 -14.32
N ALA A 800 -16.92 -18.08 -13.08
CA ALA A 800 -18.36 -18.27 -12.86
C ALA A 800 -19.17 -17.01 -13.21
N THR A 801 -18.57 -15.82 -13.13
CA THR A 801 -19.12 -14.54 -13.61
C THR A 801 -19.35 -14.55 -15.14
N VAL A 802 -18.66 -15.44 -15.87
CA VAL A 802 -18.82 -15.69 -17.31
C VAL A 802 -20.18 -16.32 -17.65
N ASN A 803 -20.78 -17.11 -16.74
CA ASN A 803 -22.14 -17.63 -16.96
C ASN A 803 -23.18 -16.48 -17.04
N THR A 804 -22.90 -15.36 -16.37
CA THR A 804 -23.74 -14.16 -16.37
C THR A 804 -23.59 -13.34 -17.66
N VAL A 805 -22.40 -13.34 -18.27
CA VAL A 805 -22.16 -12.73 -19.61
C VAL A 805 -22.74 -13.63 -20.71
N MET A 806 -22.63 -14.95 -20.55
CA MET A 806 -23.25 -15.93 -21.44
C MET A 806 -24.79 -15.86 -21.45
N SER A 807 -25.41 -15.54 -20.31
CA SER A 807 -26.87 -15.33 -20.26
C SER A 807 -27.29 -14.03 -20.96
N HIS A 808 -26.44 -12.99 -20.94
CA HIS A 808 -26.68 -11.71 -21.64
C HIS A 808 -26.45 -11.81 -23.16
N LEU A 809 -25.53 -12.66 -23.61
CA LEU A 809 -25.31 -12.90 -25.05
C LEU A 809 -26.42 -13.77 -25.66
N GLN A 810 -27.01 -14.68 -24.87
CA GLN A 810 -28.20 -15.46 -25.28
C GLN A 810 -29.44 -14.58 -25.48
N THR A 811 -29.58 -13.46 -24.76
CA THR A 811 -30.69 -12.51 -24.93
C THR A 811 -30.56 -11.62 -26.17
N VAL A 812 -29.37 -11.51 -26.78
CA VAL A 812 -29.14 -10.72 -28.01
C VAL A 812 -29.41 -11.54 -29.29
N GLN A 813 -29.40 -12.88 -29.18
CA GLN A 813 -29.68 -13.80 -30.28
C GLN A 813 -31.01 -13.54 -31.02
N PRO A 814 -32.14 -13.21 -30.36
CA PRO A 814 -33.41 -12.91 -31.02
C PRO A 814 -33.40 -11.58 -31.78
N ILE A 815 -32.62 -10.60 -31.31
CA ILE A 815 -32.53 -9.25 -31.88
C ILE A 815 -31.84 -9.32 -33.25
N VAL A 816 -30.74 -10.08 -33.34
CA VAL A 816 -30.04 -10.37 -34.59
C VAL A 816 -30.95 -11.15 -35.57
N PHE A 817 -31.74 -12.10 -35.06
CA PHE A 817 -32.72 -12.84 -35.85
C PHE A 817 -33.84 -11.96 -36.43
N THR A 818 -34.24 -10.90 -35.70
CA THR A 818 -35.33 -10.00 -36.12
C THR A 818 -34.86 -9.04 -37.21
N VAL A 819 -33.67 -8.46 -37.04
CA VAL A 819 -33.03 -7.60 -38.06
C VAL A 819 -32.75 -8.38 -39.36
N MET A 820 -32.42 -9.67 -39.25
CA MET A 820 -32.16 -10.53 -40.43
C MET A 820 -33.44 -10.96 -41.16
N LYS A 821 -34.59 -11.02 -40.48
CA LYS A 821 -35.87 -11.42 -41.09
C LYS A 821 -36.45 -10.32 -41.98
N GLU A 822 -36.15 -9.05 -41.66
CA GLU A 822 -36.56 -7.90 -42.47
C GLU A 822 -35.73 -7.75 -43.77
N ALA A 823 -34.58 -8.42 -43.89
CA ALA A 823 -33.66 -8.29 -45.02
C ALA A 823 -33.87 -9.27 -46.21
N LYS A 824 -34.87 -10.17 -46.17
CA LYS A 824 -35.27 -11.10 -47.26
C LYS A 824 -34.11 -11.74 -48.08
N VAL A 825 -33.26 -12.56 -47.47
CA VAL A 825 -32.17 -13.29 -48.15
C VAL A 825 -32.52 -14.79 -48.37
N PRO A 826 -32.14 -15.43 -49.50
CA PRO A 826 -32.55 -16.82 -49.82
C PRO A 826 -31.88 -17.93 -48.98
N GLY A 827 -32.57 -19.06 -48.85
CA GLY A 827 -32.36 -20.10 -47.81
C GLY A 827 -31.07 -20.95 -47.84
N SER A 828 -30.21 -20.88 -48.85
CA SER A 828 -28.96 -21.67 -48.90
C SER A 828 -27.77 -21.02 -48.16
N THR A 829 -27.92 -19.77 -47.72
CA THR A 829 -26.89 -19.05 -46.93
C THR A 829 -27.15 -19.18 -45.42
N LEU A 830 -28.32 -19.70 -45.02
CA LEU A 830 -28.79 -19.78 -43.64
C LEU A 830 -28.10 -20.90 -42.82
N GLU A 831 -27.69 -22.01 -43.45
CA GLU A 831 -26.93 -23.08 -42.77
C GLU A 831 -25.45 -22.71 -42.55
N ARG A 832 -24.84 -21.96 -43.47
CA ARG A 832 -23.45 -21.47 -43.32
C ARG A 832 -23.30 -20.40 -42.24
N LEU A 833 -24.38 -19.68 -41.93
CA LEU A 833 -24.41 -18.63 -40.90
C LEU A 833 -24.77 -19.15 -39.50
N LYS A 834 -25.48 -20.28 -39.37
CA LYS A 834 -25.61 -20.99 -38.08
C LYS A 834 -24.25 -21.45 -37.55
N PHE A 835 -23.40 -21.94 -38.45
CA PHE A 835 -22.02 -22.31 -38.15
C PHE A 835 -21.19 -21.09 -37.71
N ALA A 836 -21.37 -19.91 -38.33
CA ALA A 836 -20.67 -18.69 -37.94
C ALA A 836 -21.08 -18.15 -36.55
N ALA A 837 -22.35 -18.30 -36.15
CA ALA A 837 -22.84 -17.92 -34.83
C ALA A 837 -22.40 -18.88 -33.71
N GLU A 838 -22.36 -20.20 -33.98
CA GLU A 838 -21.75 -21.17 -33.06
C GLU A 838 -20.23 -21.00 -32.98
N PHE A 839 -19.57 -20.73 -34.11
CA PHE A 839 -18.13 -20.45 -34.15
C PHE A 839 -17.79 -19.20 -33.34
N ALA A 840 -18.55 -18.10 -33.48
CA ALA A 840 -18.35 -16.88 -32.68
C ALA A 840 -18.48 -17.12 -31.16
N LYS A 841 -19.38 -18.02 -30.74
CA LYS A 841 -19.54 -18.45 -29.35
C LYS A 841 -18.30 -19.20 -28.83
N TYR A 842 -17.75 -20.14 -29.61
CA TYR A 842 -16.52 -20.84 -29.25
C TYR A 842 -15.27 -19.96 -29.39
N THR A 843 -15.30 -18.97 -30.29
CA THR A 843 -14.22 -17.98 -30.41
C THR A 843 -14.19 -17.07 -29.19
N ALA A 844 -15.35 -16.70 -28.62
CA ALA A 844 -15.42 -15.97 -27.35
C ALA A 844 -14.93 -16.83 -26.16
N GLU A 845 -15.39 -18.09 -26.05
CA GLU A 845 -14.92 -19.04 -25.03
C GLU A 845 -13.39 -19.30 -25.14
N PHE A 846 -12.83 -19.31 -26.35
CA PHE A 846 -11.40 -19.50 -26.62
C PHE A 846 -10.56 -18.22 -26.42
N VAL A 847 -11.08 -17.05 -26.78
CA VAL A 847 -10.44 -15.74 -26.54
C VAL A 847 -10.42 -15.42 -25.03
N GLU A 848 -11.47 -15.77 -24.29
CA GLU A 848 -11.49 -15.64 -22.83
C GLU A 848 -10.55 -16.65 -22.15
N MET A 849 -10.43 -17.87 -22.69
CA MET A 849 -9.42 -18.85 -22.25
C MET A 849 -7.98 -18.37 -22.49
N LEU A 850 -7.72 -17.69 -23.62
CA LEU A 850 -6.42 -17.08 -23.93
C LEU A 850 -6.13 -15.85 -23.06
N ASN A 851 -7.14 -15.03 -22.77
CA ASN A 851 -7.01 -13.87 -21.86
C ASN A 851 -6.83 -14.30 -20.38
N ALA A 852 -7.19 -15.54 -20.04
CA ALA A 852 -7.01 -16.15 -18.74
C ALA A 852 -5.63 -16.80 -18.54
N ILE A 853 -4.84 -16.99 -19.61
CA ILE A 853 -3.47 -17.48 -19.50
C ILE A 853 -2.72 -16.56 -18.52
N PRO A 854 -2.04 -17.10 -17.50
CA PRO A 854 -1.33 -16.31 -16.50
C PRO A 854 -0.28 -15.43 -17.17
N THR A 855 -0.68 -14.20 -17.47
CA THR A 855 0.20 -13.12 -17.87
C THR A 855 0.80 -12.50 -16.62
N LYS A 856 1.93 -11.81 -16.78
CA LYS A 856 2.55 -11.05 -15.69
C LYS A 856 1.54 -10.11 -15.01
N ASP A 857 0.60 -9.52 -15.76
CA ASP A 857 -0.45 -8.65 -15.23
C ASP A 857 -1.43 -9.37 -14.29
N ILE A 858 -1.90 -10.57 -14.64
CA ILE A 858 -2.82 -11.37 -13.79
C ILE A 858 -2.11 -11.83 -12.52
N ILE A 859 -0.84 -12.24 -12.66
CA ILE A 859 -0.01 -12.64 -11.53
C ILE A 859 0.15 -11.44 -10.59
N ASP A 860 0.61 -10.29 -11.10
CA ASP A 860 0.93 -9.11 -10.30
C ASP A 860 -0.29 -8.45 -9.66
N ARG A 861 -1.44 -8.44 -10.34
CA ARG A 861 -2.66 -7.76 -9.84
C ARG A 861 -3.57 -8.61 -8.99
N ARG A 862 -3.47 -9.95 -9.06
CA ARG A 862 -4.44 -10.85 -8.41
C ARG A 862 -3.81 -11.95 -7.59
N VAL A 863 -2.91 -12.73 -8.19
CA VAL A 863 -2.27 -13.85 -7.48
C VAL A 863 -1.35 -13.33 -6.37
N VAL A 864 -0.55 -12.30 -6.66
CA VAL A 864 0.39 -11.72 -5.69
C VAL A 864 -0.33 -11.04 -4.51
N PRO A 865 -1.35 -10.18 -4.72
CA PRO A 865 -2.13 -9.61 -3.62
C PRO A 865 -2.87 -10.65 -2.80
N PHE A 866 -3.42 -11.70 -3.43
CA PHE A 866 -4.12 -12.78 -2.71
C PHE A 866 -3.17 -13.57 -1.80
N ILE A 867 -1.99 -13.95 -2.31
CA ILE A 867 -0.96 -14.60 -1.48
C ILE A 867 -0.52 -13.66 -0.35
N GLY A 868 -0.39 -12.35 -0.64
CA GLY A 868 -0.08 -11.33 0.36
C GLY A 868 -1.14 -11.22 1.47
N SER A 869 -2.43 -11.19 1.12
CA SER A 869 -3.53 -11.11 2.08
C SER A 869 -3.67 -12.36 2.92
N GLU A 870 -3.45 -13.55 2.35
CA GLU A 870 -3.44 -14.81 3.10
C GLU A 870 -2.26 -14.89 4.07
N ILE A 871 -1.07 -14.42 3.64
CA ILE A 871 0.09 -14.30 4.52
C ILE A 871 -0.22 -13.34 5.66
N ASP A 872 -0.80 -12.18 5.38
CA ASP A 872 -1.14 -11.18 6.40
C ASP A 872 -2.25 -11.67 7.35
N ALA A 873 -3.24 -12.42 6.86
CA ALA A 873 -4.27 -13.04 7.68
C ALA A 873 -3.71 -14.17 8.58
N SER A 874 -2.62 -14.83 8.17
CA SER A 874 -1.94 -15.85 8.97
C SER A 874 -1.05 -15.27 10.09
N LEU A 875 -0.84 -13.96 10.11
CA LEU A 875 0.03 -13.26 11.07
C LEU A 875 -0.81 -12.54 12.15
N SER A 876 -0.51 -12.73 13.44
CA SER A 876 -1.13 -11.92 14.50
C SER A 876 -0.59 -10.47 14.45
N VAL A 877 -1.50 -9.50 14.54
CA VAL A 877 -1.45 -8.08 14.11
C VAL A 877 -0.27 -7.19 14.60
N ALA A 878 0.75 -7.68 15.32
CA ALA A 878 1.68 -6.78 16.05
C ALA A 878 3.21 -6.90 15.82
N GLU A 879 3.76 -7.80 14.99
CA GLU A 879 5.20 -8.15 15.12
C GLU A 879 6.14 -7.97 13.91
N TYR A 880 5.71 -7.39 12.79
CA TYR A 880 6.63 -7.14 11.67
C TYR A 880 7.16 -5.71 11.63
N LYS A 881 8.49 -5.56 11.79
CA LYS A 881 9.26 -4.36 11.43
C LYS A 881 10.31 -4.77 10.40
N GLU A 882 10.47 -3.97 9.36
CA GLU A 882 11.54 -4.15 8.36
C GLU A 882 12.88 -3.84 9.07
N ASP A 883 13.66 -4.89 9.35
CA ASP A 883 14.90 -4.83 10.13
C ASP A 883 15.98 -5.78 9.56
N ALA A 884 17.18 -5.77 10.15
CA ALA A 884 18.35 -6.50 9.65
C ALA A 884 18.20 -8.04 9.65
N ARG A 885 17.09 -8.61 10.16
CA ARG A 885 16.80 -10.05 10.05
C ARG A 885 16.55 -10.48 8.59
N ALA A 886 16.13 -9.56 7.72
CA ALA A 886 15.95 -9.84 6.29
C ALA A 886 17.26 -10.17 5.55
N ASP A 887 18.40 -9.71 6.08
CA ASP A 887 19.72 -9.87 5.50
C ASP A 887 20.44 -11.16 5.94
N ILE A 888 19.80 -11.99 6.77
CA ILE A 888 20.37 -13.27 7.23
C ILE A 888 20.45 -14.24 6.03
N PRO A 889 21.63 -14.85 5.75
CA PRO A 889 21.81 -15.73 4.60
C PRO A 889 20.81 -16.89 4.52
N ASP A 890 20.47 -17.50 5.67
CA ASP A 890 19.52 -18.62 5.71
C ASP A 890 18.06 -18.17 5.47
N VAL A 891 17.71 -16.92 5.82
CA VAL A 891 16.39 -16.34 5.49
C VAL A 891 16.25 -16.15 3.98
N GLN A 892 17.31 -15.68 3.30
CA GLN A 892 17.34 -15.54 1.84
C GLN A 892 17.29 -16.91 1.13
N ASN A 893 17.94 -17.93 1.69
CA ASN A 893 17.87 -19.30 1.17
C ASN A 893 16.45 -19.88 1.31
N VAL A 894 15.82 -19.77 2.48
CA VAL A 894 14.44 -20.24 2.69
C VAL A 894 13.45 -19.44 1.84
N GLN A 895 13.65 -18.13 1.66
CA GLN A 895 12.83 -17.31 0.76
C GLN A 895 12.91 -17.81 -0.68
N LYS A 896 14.12 -18.13 -1.16
CA LYS A 896 14.33 -18.70 -2.49
C LYS A 896 13.65 -20.07 -2.64
N ASP A 897 13.72 -20.91 -1.62
CA ASP A 897 13.07 -22.23 -1.62
C ASP A 897 11.54 -22.13 -1.62
N LEU A 898 10.96 -21.21 -0.85
CA LEU A 898 9.53 -20.93 -0.87
C LEU A 898 9.10 -20.30 -2.19
N LEU A 899 9.89 -19.40 -2.77
CA LEU A 899 9.61 -18.79 -4.08
C LEU A 899 9.60 -19.84 -5.20
N ASN A 900 10.55 -20.78 -5.18
CA ASN A 900 10.54 -21.92 -6.11
C ASN A 900 9.30 -22.80 -5.89
N THR A 901 8.90 -23.03 -4.64
CA THR A 901 7.68 -23.79 -4.32
C THR A 901 6.43 -23.09 -4.87
N VAL A 902 6.33 -21.77 -4.76
CA VAL A 902 5.23 -20.97 -5.35
C VAL A 902 5.21 -21.12 -6.87
N CYS A 903 6.38 -21.03 -7.53
CA CYS A 903 6.46 -21.19 -8.99
C CYS A 903 6.00 -22.57 -9.44
N GLU A 904 6.45 -23.63 -8.74
CA GLU A 904 6.10 -25.02 -9.08
C GLU A 904 4.62 -25.31 -8.85
N GLU A 905 4.08 -24.92 -7.69
CA GLU A 905 2.69 -25.24 -7.35
C GLU A 905 1.71 -24.42 -8.17
N LEU A 906 1.93 -23.11 -8.37
CA LEU A 906 1.08 -22.31 -9.26
C LEU A 906 1.11 -22.83 -10.70
N SER A 907 2.29 -23.14 -11.23
CA SER A 907 2.40 -23.69 -12.59
C SER A 907 1.59 -24.98 -12.72
N LYS A 908 1.71 -25.88 -11.74
CA LYS A 908 1.00 -27.16 -11.70
C LYS A 908 -0.52 -26.97 -11.64
N GLU A 909 -1.01 -26.14 -10.72
CA GLU A 909 -2.45 -25.90 -10.53
C GLU A 909 -3.08 -25.20 -11.74
N PHE A 910 -2.38 -24.23 -12.34
CA PHE A 910 -2.83 -23.62 -13.60
C PHE A 910 -2.85 -24.63 -14.75
N ILE A 911 -1.80 -25.46 -14.92
CA ILE A 911 -1.78 -26.52 -15.94
C ILE A 911 -2.98 -27.45 -15.77
N GLU A 912 -3.30 -27.85 -14.55
CA GLU A 912 -4.43 -28.74 -14.27
C GLU A 912 -5.78 -28.08 -14.57
N LEU A 913 -5.93 -26.81 -14.18
CA LEU A 913 -7.11 -25.99 -14.50
C LEU A 913 -7.32 -25.88 -16.02
N PHE A 914 -6.30 -25.50 -16.79
CA PHE A 914 -6.40 -25.34 -18.24
C PHE A 914 -6.59 -26.68 -18.95
N THR A 915 -5.91 -27.74 -18.50
CA THR A 915 -6.08 -29.09 -19.06
C THR A 915 -7.52 -29.56 -18.88
N ARG A 916 -8.14 -29.31 -17.72
CA ARG A 916 -9.52 -29.67 -17.42
C ARG A 916 -10.52 -28.85 -18.26
N LEU A 917 -10.30 -27.55 -18.42
CA LEU A 917 -11.11 -26.67 -19.26
C LEU A 917 -11.04 -27.09 -20.74
N LEU A 918 -9.83 -27.27 -21.28
CA LEU A 918 -9.59 -27.73 -22.64
C LEU A 918 -10.24 -29.10 -22.91
N THR A 919 -10.05 -30.06 -22.00
CA THR A 919 -10.66 -31.39 -22.11
C THR A 919 -12.19 -31.31 -22.09
N GLY A 920 -12.77 -30.46 -21.23
CA GLY A 920 -14.23 -30.24 -21.18
C GLY A 920 -14.81 -29.65 -22.46
N THR A 921 -14.08 -28.72 -23.09
CA THR A 921 -14.48 -28.10 -24.36
C THR A 921 -14.34 -29.07 -25.53
N VAL A 922 -13.26 -29.85 -25.59
CA VAL A 922 -13.02 -30.86 -26.62
C VAL A 922 -14.06 -32.00 -26.56
N ILE A 923 -14.41 -32.48 -25.36
CA ILE A 923 -15.45 -33.51 -25.19
C ILE A 923 -16.85 -32.99 -25.60
N LYS A 924 -17.14 -31.71 -25.33
CA LYS A 924 -18.40 -31.07 -25.77
C LYS A 924 -18.49 -30.90 -27.29
N LEU A 925 -17.35 -30.64 -27.94
CA LEU A 925 -17.22 -30.61 -29.41
C LEU A 925 -17.41 -32.01 -30.01
N GLU A 926 -16.84 -33.06 -29.40
CA GLU A 926 -16.92 -34.44 -29.89
C GLU A 926 -18.34 -35.03 -29.74
N LYS A 927 -19.02 -34.82 -28.60
CA LYS A 927 -20.39 -35.31 -28.34
C LYS A 927 -21.50 -34.65 -29.15
N ARG A 928 -21.24 -33.52 -29.82
CA ARG A 928 -22.22 -32.81 -30.67
C ARG A 928 -21.93 -32.98 -32.17
N TYR A 929 -20.75 -33.49 -32.50
CA TYR A 929 -20.34 -33.79 -33.88
C TYR A 929 -20.64 -35.25 -34.27
N LEU A 930 -20.59 -36.16 -33.29
CA LEU A 930 -21.29 -37.46 -33.30
C LEU A 930 -22.78 -37.26 -33.08
#